data_AF-A0A221KEQ1-F1
#
_entry.id   AF-A0A221KEQ1-F1
#
_cell.length_a   1.000
_cell.length_b   1.000
_cell.length_c   1.000
_cell.angle_alpha   90.00
_cell.angle_beta   90.00
_cell.angle_gamma   90.00
#
_symmetry.space_group_name_H-M   'P 1'
#
loop_
_entity.id
_entity.type
_entity.pdbx_description
1 polymer ?
#
loop_
_entity_poly.entity_id
_entity_poly.type
_entity_poly.pdbx_seq_one_letter_code
_entity_poly.pdbx_strand_id
1 'polypeptide(L)'
;MDEYPIIDLSHLLPAAQGLARLPADERVQRIRADRWIGYPRAVEALNRLETLYAWPNKQRMPNLLLVGPTNNGKSMIIEKFRRTHPASSDADQEHIPVLVVQMPSEPSVMRFYVALLAAMGAPLRPRPRLPEMEQLALALLRKVGVRMLVIDELHNVLAGNSVNRREFLNLLRFLGNELRIPLVGVGTRDAYLAIRSDDQLENRFEPMMLPVWEDNDDCCSLLASFAASLPLRRSSPIATADMARYLLAAQRGHHRRAGAPADGGGHCRRGERRGSDQPPHAQHGRLHRPQRAATPVRAGIDVKPAPRWPLHPAPKEGEALSSWLNRVALCYHMEVPDLLEHDLGHGHVDDLDTVPPLSLLAMLSQRSGIELDRLRSMSFAGWVPWLLDSLDDQIPDALETYAFQLSVLLPRLRRKTRSITSWRAWLPSQPIHRACPLCLNDPENQAVLLVWKLPLMLSCPLHGCWLESYWGVPGRFLGWENADAAPRTASDPIAAMDRRTWQALTMGYVELPRRRIHAGLWFRLLRTLLDELNTPLSACGTCAGYLRQVWESCGHPLRAGQSLWRPYETLNPAVRLQMLEAAATAINLIEVRDISPPGEQAKLFWSEPQTGFTSGLPTKAPKPEPINHWQRAVQAIDEAIIEARHNPETARSLFALASYGRRDPASLEQLRATFAEEGIPPEFLSHYEPDEPFACLRQNYGLSDKF
;
A
#
# COMPACT_ATOMS: atom_id res chain seq x y z
N MET A 1 -70.62 0.48 -3.43
CA MET A 1 -69.88 1.01 -2.25
C MET A 1 -68.97 -0.12 -1.83
N ASP A 2 -67.73 -0.14 -2.32
CA ASP A 2 -66.78 -1.18 -1.96
C ASP A 2 -66.30 -0.91 -0.54
N GLU A 3 -66.60 -1.85 0.36
CA GLU A 3 -66.11 -1.88 1.73
C GLU A 3 -64.58 -2.00 1.72
N TYR A 4 -63.88 -0.86 1.83
CA TYR A 4 -62.47 -0.89 2.18
C TYR A 4 -62.33 -1.52 3.55
N PRO A 5 -61.52 -2.60 3.71
CA PRO A 5 -61.30 -3.20 5.01
C PRO A 5 -60.76 -2.13 5.95
N ILE A 6 -61.39 -1.99 7.12
CA ILE A 6 -60.96 -1.05 8.15
C ILE A 6 -59.63 -1.57 8.69
N ILE A 7 -58.52 -1.08 8.13
CA ILE A 7 -57.18 -1.38 8.61
C ILE A 7 -56.92 -0.49 9.81
N ASP A 8 -56.74 -1.08 10.99
CA ASP A 8 -56.24 -0.37 12.16
C ASP A 8 -54.77 0.03 11.91
N LEU A 9 -54.52 1.34 11.90
CA LEU A 9 -53.23 1.96 11.66
C LEU A 9 -52.81 2.85 12.83
N SER A 10 -53.45 2.70 13.99
CA SER A 10 -53.17 3.48 15.20
C SER A 10 -51.74 3.32 15.72
N HIS A 11 -51.07 2.20 15.39
CA HIS A 11 -49.66 1.95 15.69
C HIS A 11 -48.67 2.72 14.82
N LEU A 12 -49.12 3.43 13.77
CA LEU A 12 -48.28 4.21 12.88
C LEU A 12 -48.38 5.71 13.17
N LEU A 13 -47.29 6.43 12.90
CA LEU A 13 -47.29 7.89 12.90
C LEU A 13 -48.28 8.44 11.84
N PRO A 14 -48.93 9.60 12.08
CA PRO A 14 -49.92 10.16 11.15
C PRO A 14 -49.42 10.28 9.70
N ALA A 15 -48.16 10.67 9.51
CA ALA A 15 -47.52 10.76 8.19
C ALA A 15 -47.35 9.39 7.49
N ALA A 16 -47.25 8.30 8.24
CA ALA A 16 -47.11 6.93 7.73
C ALA A 16 -48.46 6.25 7.47
N GLN A 17 -49.54 6.68 8.14
CA GLN A 17 -50.89 6.12 7.95
C GLN A 17 -51.40 6.31 6.52
N GLY A 18 -51.22 7.50 5.94
CA GLY A 18 -51.57 7.78 4.54
C GLY A 18 -50.79 6.88 3.57
N LEU A 19 -49.50 6.65 3.85
CA LEU A 19 -48.64 5.80 3.03
C LEU A 19 -49.01 4.31 3.15
N ALA A 20 -49.50 3.85 4.30
CA ALA A 20 -49.89 2.45 4.51
C ALA A 20 -51.12 2.03 3.69
N ARG A 21 -51.92 3.01 3.23
CA ARG A 21 -53.08 2.82 2.36
C ARG A 21 -52.72 2.66 0.88
N LEU A 22 -51.49 3.01 0.48
CA LEU A 22 -51.02 2.86 -0.90
C LEU A 22 -50.91 1.38 -1.33
N PRO A 23 -50.83 1.11 -2.65
CA PRO A 23 -50.51 -0.21 -3.20
C PRO A 23 -49.18 -0.75 -2.67
N ALA A 24 -48.99 -2.08 -2.75
CA ALA A 24 -47.83 -2.75 -2.18
C ALA A 24 -46.50 -2.24 -2.77
N ASP A 25 -46.43 -2.02 -4.07
CA ASP A 25 -45.20 -1.63 -4.76
C ASP A 25 -44.71 -0.23 -4.34
N GLU A 26 -45.63 0.75 -4.30
CA GLU A 26 -45.34 2.09 -3.81
C GLU A 26 -44.90 2.08 -2.34
N ARG A 27 -45.53 1.24 -1.51
CA ARG A 27 -45.14 1.08 -0.11
C ARG A 27 -43.73 0.51 0.04
N VAL A 28 -43.37 -0.52 -0.73
CA VAL A 28 -42.02 -1.11 -0.72
C VAL A 28 -40.99 -0.08 -1.15
N GLN A 29 -41.27 0.68 -2.22
CA GLN A 29 -40.39 1.76 -2.67
C GLN A 29 -40.20 2.81 -1.58
N ARG A 30 -41.29 3.22 -0.91
CA ARG A 30 -41.20 4.14 0.21
C ARG A 30 -40.42 3.51 1.37
N ILE A 31 -40.64 2.25 1.74
CA ILE A 31 -39.90 1.56 2.83
C ILE A 31 -38.39 1.60 2.60
N ARG A 32 -37.94 1.50 1.35
CA ARG A 32 -36.51 1.57 0.99
C ARG A 32 -35.91 2.98 1.01
N ALA A 33 -36.72 4.03 1.09
CA ALA A 33 -36.24 5.41 1.12
C ALA A 33 -35.75 5.83 2.52
N ASP A 34 -34.80 6.76 2.56
CA ASP A 34 -34.25 7.31 3.80
C ASP A 34 -35.32 8.03 4.64
N ARG A 35 -35.27 7.83 5.96
CA ARG A 35 -36.25 8.38 6.91
C ARG A 35 -35.58 8.99 8.12
N TRP A 36 -36.02 10.21 8.45
CA TRP A 36 -35.65 10.84 9.69
C TRP A 36 -36.32 10.16 10.88
N ILE A 37 -35.53 9.87 11.93
CA ILE A 37 -36.01 9.32 13.19
C ILE A 37 -35.50 10.22 14.31
N GLY A 38 -36.42 10.91 14.98
CA GLY A 38 -36.10 11.81 16.09
C GLY A 38 -35.98 11.05 17.39
N TYR A 39 -34.76 10.69 17.78
CA TYR A 39 -34.45 10.23 19.14
C TYR A 39 -33.90 11.39 19.98
N PRO A 40 -33.96 11.33 21.33
CA PRO A 40 -33.65 12.48 22.20
C PRO A 40 -32.32 13.18 21.88
N ARG A 41 -31.25 12.41 21.68
CA ARG A 41 -29.92 12.94 21.33
C ARG A 41 -29.82 13.54 19.92
N ALA A 42 -30.54 13.01 18.93
CA ALA A 42 -30.62 13.60 17.60
C ALA A 42 -31.38 14.93 17.62
N VAL A 43 -32.46 15.02 18.41
CA VAL A 43 -33.21 16.26 18.61
C VAL A 43 -32.35 17.30 19.34
N GLU A 44 -31.59 16.89 20.36
CA GLU A 44 -30.61 17.75 21.03
C GLU A 44 -29.58 18.31 20.03
N ALA A 45 -29.06 17.46 19.14
CA ALA A 45 -28.08 17.87 18.12
C ALA A 45 -28.68 18.89 17.14
N LEU A 46 -29.91 18.65 16.67
CA LEU A 46 -30.63 19.62 15.83
C LEU A 46 -30.83 20.95 16.57
N ASN A 47 -31.30 20.94 17.81
CA ASN A 47 -31.50 22.17 18.60
C ASN A 47 -30.20 22.97 18.77
N ARG A 48 -29.05 22.28 18.92
CA ARG A 48 -27.74 22.93 19.00
C ARG A 48 -27.35 23.57 17.66
N LEU A 49 -27.60 22.89 16.54
CA LEU A 49 -27.41 23.45 15.20
C LEU A 49 -28.31 24.67 14.95
N GLU A 50 -29.58 24.61 15.35
CA GLU A 50 -30.51 25.76 15.28
C GLU A 50 -30.00 26.95 16.09
N THR A 51 -29.52 26.68 17.32
CA THR A 51 -28.95 27.71 18.20
C THR A 51 -27.74 28.39 17.55
N LEU A 52 -26.86 27.62 16.91
CA LEU A 52 -25.70 28.13 16.20
C LEU A 52 -26.07 28.91 14.94
N TYR A 53 -27.10 28.47 14.22
CA TYR A 53 -27.59 29.15 13.02
C TYR A 53 -28.23 30.51 13.35
N ALA A 54 -28.98 30.58 14.45
CA ALA A 54 -29.55 31.82 14.97
C ALA A 54 -28.51 32.74 15.64
N TRP A 55 -27.27 32.27 15.84
CA TRP A 55 -26.25 33.02 16.55
C TRP A 55 -25.80 34.27 15.76
N PRO A 56 -25.67 35.44 16.42
CA PRO A 56 -25.21 36.65 15.74
C PRO A 56 -23.72 36.55 15.38
N ASN A 57 -23.33 37.19 14.27
CA ASN A 57 -21.95 37.20 13.81
C ASN A 57 -21.02 37.86 14.85
N LYS A 58 -20.03 37.13 15.32
CA LYS A 58 -18.96 37.59 16.22
C LYS A 58 -17.60 37.35 15.55
N GLN A 59 -16.58 38.12 15.94
CA GLN A 59 -15.20 37.86 15.49
C GLN A 59 -14.73 36.44 15.83
N ARG A 60 -15.24 35.85 16.92
CA ARG A 60 -15.02 34.46 17.29
C ARG A 60 -16.35 33.73 17.32
N MET A 61 -16.66 33.05 16.22
CA MET A 61 -17.87 32.22 16.14
C MET A 61 -17.70 30.93 16.95
N PRO A 62 -18.76 30.49 17.67
CA PRO A 62 -18.79 29.14 18.23
C PRO A 62 -18.90 28.12 17.09
N ASN A 63 -18.04 27.10 17.12
CA ASN A 63 -18.07 25.98 16.19
C ASN A 63 -18.51 24.72 16.91
N LEU A 64 -19.09 23.76 16.18
CA LEU A 64 -19.57 22.50 16.75
C LEU A 64 -18.84 21.33 16.11
N LEU A 65 -18.49 20.33 16.90
CA LEU A 65 -17.99 19.05 16.41
C LEU A 65 -18.94 17.93 16.83
N LEU A 66 -19.70 17.40 15.88
CA LEU A 66 -20.57 16.25 16.11
C LEU A 66 -19.75 14.95 15.97
N VAL A 67 -19.53 14.27 17.09
CA VAL A 67 -18.67 13.10 17.17
C VAL A 67 -19.50 11.86 17.46
N GLY A 68 -19.35 10.82 16.66
CA GLY A 68 -20.00 9.54 16.93
C GLY A 68 -19.43 8.41 16.09
N PRO A 69 -19.68 7.14 16.45
CA PRO A 69 -19.32 6.00 15.61
C PRO A 69 -19.87 6.10 14.18
N THR A 70 -19.25 5.40 13.23
CA THR A 70 -19.83 5.20 11.90
C THR A 70 -21.23 4.60 12.03
N ASN A 71 -22.13 4.93 11.09
CA ASN A 71 -23.53 4.49 11.09
C ASN A 71 -24.39 4.93 12.29
N ASN A 72 -23.97 5.93 13.08
CA ASN A 72 -24.77 6.43 14.22
C ASN A 72 -25.74 7.58 13.86
N GLY A 73 -26.14 7.70 12.58
CA GLY A 73 -27.11 8.71 12.14
C GLY A 73 -26.60 10.15 12.02
N LYS A 74 -25.27 10.38 12.07
CA LYS A 74 -24.65 11.72 11.96
C LYS A 74 -25.08 12.47 10.69
N SER A 75 -24.88 11.85 9.51
CA SER A 75 -25.24 12.48 8.23
C SER A 75 -26.75 12.67 8.09
N MET A 76 -27.58 11.82 8.73
CA MET A 76 -29.04 12.03 8.78
C MET A 76 -29.45 13.26 9.57
N ILE A 77 -28.75 13.58 10.68
CA ILE A 77 -28.99 14.80 11.47
C ILE A 77 -28.68 16.03 10.62
N ILE A 78 -27.53 16.05 9.94
CA ILE A 78 -27.13 17.14 9.06
C ILE A 78 -28.09 17.29 7.88
N GLU A 79 -28.47 16.19 7.24
CA GLU A 79 -29.41 16.19 6.12
C GLU A 79 -30.79 16.71 6.55
N LYS A 80 -31.27 16.31 7.73
CA LYS A 80 -32.52 16.82 8.30
C LYS A 80 -32.44 18.32 8.57
N PHE A 81 -31.33 18.79 9.12
CA PHE A 81 -31.09 20.22 9.36
C PHE A 81 -31.07 21.02 8.05
N ARG A 82 -30.34 20.52 7.03
CA ARG A 82 -30.28 21.11 5.69
C ARG A 82 -31.67 21.22 5.05
N ARG A 83 -32.51 20.19 5.16
CA ARG A 83 -33.89 20.21 4.62
C ARG A 83 -34.80 21.22 5.33
N THR A 84 -34.49 21.58 6.58
CA THR A 84 -35.24 22.59 7.34
C THR A 84 -34.81 24.01 6.92
N HIS A 85 -33.63 24.15 6.31
CA HIS A 85 -33.08 25.39 5.76
C HIS A 85 -32.81 25.24 4.25
N PRO A 86 -33.86 25.09 3.41
CA PRO A 86 -33.69 24.84 1.99
C PRO A 86 -32.98 26.01 1.31
N ALA A 87 -32.21 25.70 0.26
CA ALA A 87 -31.71 26.71 -0.65
C ALA A 87 -32.89 27.37 -1.38
N SER A 88 -32.82 28.69 -1.56
CA SER A 88 -33.80 29.46 -2.31
C SER A 88 -33.12 30.11 -3.50
N SER A 89 -33.73 30.04 -4.67
CA SER A 89 -33.21 30.68 -5.89
C SER A 89 -34.00 31.96 -6.17
N ASP A 90 -33.31 33.10 -6.16
CA ASP A 90 -33.79 34.36 -6.73
C ASP A 90 -33.39 34.47 -8.21
N ALA A 91 -33.97 35.44 -8.93
CA ALA A 91 -33.83 35.59 -10.38
C ALA A 91 -32.38 35.60 -10.90
N ASP A 92 -31.44 36.15 -10.12
CA ASP A 92 -30.02 36.28 -10.49
C ASP A 92 -29.07 35.55 -9.52
N GLN A 93 -29.60 34.85 -8.51
CA GLN A 93 -28.78 34.36 -7.41
C GLN A 93 -29.40 33.18 -6.64
N GLU A 94 -28.61 32.12 -6.43
CA GLU A 94 -28.93 31.11 -5.42
C GLU A 94 -28.48 31.55 -4.03
N HIS A 95 -29.35 31.33 -3.04
CA HIS A 95 -29.11 31.56 -1.63
C HIS A 95 -29.09 30.20 -0.90
N ILE A 96 -27.90 29.81 -0.41
CA ILE A 96 -27.66 28.51 0.23
C ILE A 96 -27.28 28.77 1.69
N PRO A 97 -28.24 28.81 2.63
CA PRO A 97 -27.96 29.20 4.02
C PRO A 97 -27.07 28.20 4.77
N VAL A 98 -27.14 26.91 4.42
CA VAL A 98 -26.36 25.82 5.02
C VAL A 98 -25.67 25.04 3.91
N LEU A 99 -24.34 25.16 3.85
CA LEU A 99 -23.52 24.44 2.88
C LEU A 99 -22.92 23.20 3.53
N VAL A 100 -23.16 22.03 2.95
CA VAL A 100 -22.60 20.76 3.42
C VAL A 100 -21.56 20.28 2.42
N VAL A 101 -20.34 20.04 2.89
CA VAL A 101 -19.22 19.54 2.10
C VAL A 101 -18.72 18.25 2.73
N GLN A 102 -18.55 17.23 1.92
CA GLN A 102 -17.91 15.99 2.37
C GLN A 102 -16.39 16.15 2.28
N MET A 103 -15.70 15.80 3.36
CA MET A 103 -14.24 15.83 3.40
C MET A 103 -13.67 14.80 2.42
N PRO A 104 -12.79 15.20 1.47
CA PRO A 104 -12.15 14.27 0.56
C PRO A 104 -11.38 13.19 1.32
N SER A 105 -11.26 11.99 0.74
CA SER A 105 -10.55 10.84 1.35
C SER A 105 -9.08 11.14 1.68
N GLU A 106 -8.50 12.13 1.01
CA GLU A 106 -7.16 12.64 1.28
C GLU A 106 -7.25 14.15 1.61
N PRO A 107 -6.68 14.62 2.73
CA PRO A 107 -6.82 16.00 3.18
C PRO A 107 -5.92 16.96 2.41
N SER A 108 -6.34 17.27 1.19
CA SER A 108 -5.72 18.28 0.34
C SER A 108 -6.54 19.56 0.36
N VAL A 109 -5.90 20.70 0.63
CA VAL A 109 -6.51 22.04 0.57
C VAL A 109 -7.15 22.29 -0.80
N MET A 110 -6.48 21.87 -1.87
CA MET A 110 -6.99 22.02 -3.23
C MET A 110 -8.26 21.20 -3.45
N ARG A 111 -8.27 19.92 -3.06
CA ARG A 111 -9.46 19.06 -3.20
C ARG A 111 -10.62 19.55 -2.34
N PHE A 112 -10.34 20.12 -1.17
CA PHE A 112 -11.36 20.73 -0.33
C PHE A 112 -12.01 21.94 -1.00
N TYR A 113 -11.22 22.86 -1.57
CA TYR A 113 -11.78 23.99 -2.33
C TYR A 113 -12.54 23.54 -3.58
N VAL A 114 -12.10 22.48 -4.27
CA VAL A 114 -12.87 21.88 -5.37
C VAL A 114 -14.22 21.38 -4.87
N ALA A 115 -14.26 20.64 -3.77
CA ALA A 115 -15.49 20.11 -3.19
C ALA A 115 -16.43 21.23 -2.72
N LEU A 116 -15.88 22.30 -2.14
CA LEU A 116 -16.63 23.48 -1.70
C LEU A 116 -17.27 24.21 -2.89
N LEU A 117 -16.50 24.44 -3.96
CA LEU A 117 -16.99 25.08 -5.19
C LEU A 117 -18.05 24.21 -5.88
N ALA A 118 -17.83 22.89 -5.95
CA ALA A 118 -18.80 21.94 -6.48
C ALA A 118 -20.11 21.91 -5.67
N ALA A 119 -20.02 21.98 -4.33
CA ALA A 119 -21.20 22.02 -3.46
C ALA A 119 -22.04 23.30 -3.64
N MET A 120 -21.43 24.39 -4.11
CA MET A 120 -22.11 25.63 -4.50
C MET A 120 -22.57 25.65 -5.97
N GLY A 121 -22.35 24.57 -6.73
CA GLY A 121 -22.69 24.50 -8.15
C GLY A 121 -21.78 25.34 -9.08
N ALA A 122 -20.61 25.77 -8.60
CA ALA A 122 -19.72 26.63 -9.39
C ALA A 122 -18.95 25.84 -10.47
N PRO A 123 -18.78 26.38 -11.68
CA PRO A 123 -18.03 25.72 -12.75
C PRO A 123 -16.54 25.62 -12.40
N LEU A 124 -15.99 24.42 -12.53
CA LEU A 124 -14.59 24.13 -12.25
C LEU A 124 -13.73 24.28 -13.51
N ARG A 125 -12.59 24.97 -13.40
CA ARG A 125 -11.60 25.06 -14.48
C ARG A 125 -10.73 23.79 -14.54
N PRO A 126 -10.19 23.39 -15.71
CA PRO A 126 -9.38 22.16 -15.84
C PRO A 126 -8.02 22.17 -15.11
N ARG A 127 -7.50 23.35 -14.73
CA ARG A 127 -6.23 23.53 -14.00
C ARG A 127 -6.29 24.75 -13.08
N PRO A 128 -7.03 24.69 -11.97
CA PRO A 128 -7.20 25.84 -11.10
C PRO A 128 -5.96 26.02 -10.21
N ARG A 129 -5.53 27.27 -10.00
CA ARG A 129 -4.45 27.61 -9.06
C ARG A 129 -5.03 27.84 -7.68
N LEU A 130 -4.34 27.37 -6.64
CA LEU A 130 -4.84 27.41 -5.26
C LEU A 130 -5.27 28.81 -4.77
N PRO A 131 -4.48 29.90 -4.99
CA PRO A 131 -4.88 31.23 -4.54
C PRO A 131 -6.13 31.77 -5.24
N GLU A 132 -6.29 31.47 -6.53
CA GLU A 132 -7.47 31.87 -7.31
C GLU A 132 -8.72 31.11 -6.83
N MET A 133 -8.57 29.83 -6.49
CA MET A 133 -9.66 29.01 -5.93
C MET A 133 -10.10 29.51 -4.56
N GLU A 134 -9.16 29.83 -3.69
CA GLU A 134 -9.45 30.36 -2.36
C GLU A 134 -10.23 31.66 -2.45
N GLN A 135 -9.76 32.62 -3.25
CA GLN A 135 -10.46 33.90 -3.45
C GLN A 135 -11.86 33.70 -4.04
N LEU A 136 -11.99 32.83 -5.04
CA LEU A 136 -13.28 32.52 -5.67
C LEU A 136 -14.24 31.86 -4.67
N ALA A 137 -13.77 30.88 -3.89
CA ALA A 137 -14.58 30.18 -2.92
C ALA A 137 -15.09 31.14 -1.82
N LEU A 138 -14.22 31.98 -1.27
CA LEU A 138 -14.61 32.97 -0.27
C LEU A 138 -15.60 34.01 -0.83
N ALA A 139 -15.39 34.47 -2.06
CA ALA A 139 -16.30 35.40 -2.73
C ALA A 139 -17.68 34.78 -2.95
N LEU A 140 -17.73 33.52 -3.41
CA LEU A 140 -18.98 32.80 -3.64
C LEU A 140 -19.72 32.48 -2.34
N LEU A 141 -19.02 32.01 -1.29
CA LEU A 141 -19.62 31.75 0.02
C LEU A 141 -20.32 32.98 0.58
N ARG A 142 -19.68 34.15 0.47
CA ARG A 142 -20.27 35.43 0.90
C ARG A 142 -21.43 35.86 0.00
N LYS A 143 -21.27 35.70 -1.32
CA LYS A 143 -22.31 36.06 -2.29
C LYS A 143 -23.55 35.22 -2.04
N VAL A 144 -23.45 33.90 -2.14
CA VAL A 144 -24.52 32.89 -1.95
C VAL A 144 -25.16 32.94 -0.55
N GLY A 145 -24.63 33.72 0.39
CA GLY A 145 -25.25 33.94 1.69
C GLY A 145 -25.13 32.73 2.61
N VAL A 146 -24.01 31.99 2.51
CA VAL A 146 -23.78 30.84 3.40
C VAL A 146 -23.65 31.34 4.83
N ARG A 147 -24.56 30.88 5.71
CA ARG A 147 -24.59 31.23 7.13
C ARG A 147 -23.99 30.15 8.01
N MET A 148 -23.84 28.93 7.52
CA MET A 148 -23.20 27.82 8.24
C MET A 148 -22.52 26.88 7.24
N LEU A 149 -21.27 26.48 7.55
CA LEU A 149 -20.52 25.49 6.77
C LEU A 149 -20.37 24.20 7.56
N VAL A 150 -20.92 23.12 7.02
CA VAL A 150 -20.82 21.77 7.59
C VAL A 150 -19.80 20.96 6.80
N ILE A 151 -18.84 20.36 7.50
CA ILE A 151 -17.80 19.49 6.94
C ILE A 151 -18.05 18.08 7.47
N ASP A 152 -18.61 17.22 6.62
CA ASP A 152 -18.85 15.81 6.95
C ASP A 152 -17.58 14.98 6.73
N GLU A 153 -17.46 13.84 7.42
CA GLU A 153 -16.30 12.95 7.37
C GLU A 153 -14.96 13.62 7.74
N LEU A 154 -14.97 14.58 8.67
CA LEU A 154 -13.79 15.35 9.09
C LEU A 154 -12.63 14.49 9.62
N HIS A 155 -12.89 13.24 10.01
CA HIS A 155 -11.85 12.31 10.44
C HIS A 155 -10.88 11.91 9.30
N ASN A 156 -11.25 12.13 8.03
CA ASN A 156 -10.35 11.97 6.88
C ASN A 156 -9.13 12.93 6.94
N VAL A 157 -9.18 13.98 7.77
CA VAL A 157 -8.00 14.81 8.09
C VAL A 157 -6.82 14.00 8.63
N LEU A 158 -7.10 12.86 9.29
CA LEU A 158 -6.05 11.99 9.82
C LEU A 158 -5.47 11.02 8.78
N ALA A 159 -6.14 10.80 7.65
CA ALA A 159 -5.66 9.94 6.57
C ALA A 159 -4.45 10.55 5.82
N GLY A 160 -4.25 11.86 5.93
CA GLY A 160 -3.07 12.54 5.39
C GLY A 160 -1.84 12.44 6.29
N ASN A 161 -0.67 12.67 5.68
CA ASN A 161 0.60 12.80 6.41
C ASN A 161 0.56 14.00 7.40
N SER A 162 1.57 14.07 8.27
CA SER A 162 1.63 15.10 9.33
C SER A 162 1.69 16.54 8.80
N VAL A 163 2.18 16.75 7.57
CA VAL A 163 2.25 18.06 6.93
C VAL A 163 0.86 18.48 6.42
N ASN A 164 0.21 17.63 5.63
CA ASN A 164 -1.13 17.88 5.07
C ASN A 164 -2.17 18.08 6.19
N ARG A 165 -2.06 17.32 7.27
CA ARG A 165 -2.89 17.48 8.47
C ARG A 165 -2.78 18.89 9.04
N ARG A 166 -1.55 19.38 9.24
CA ARG A 166 -1.30 20.74 9.76
C ARG A 166 -1.78 21.82 8.80
N GLU A 167 -1.54 21.64 7.50
CA GLU A 167 -2.03 22.56 6.46
C GLU A 167 -3.56 22.66 6.47
N PHE A 168 -4.26 21.54 6.64
CA PHE A 168 -5.71 21.55 6.70
C PHE A 168 -6.27 22.16 8.00
N LEU A 169 -5.66 21.89 9.15
CA LEU A 169 -6.06 22.55 10.41
C LEU A 169 -5.83 24.08 10.32
N ASN A 170 -4.74 24.51 9.68
CA ASN A 170 -4.50 25.92 9.38
C ASN A 170 -5.59 26.51 8.46
N LEU A 171 -6.05 25.75 7.46
CA LEU A 171 -7.16 26.13 6.58
C LEU A 171 -8.47 26.32 7.38
N LEU A 172 -8.84 25.38 8.27
CA LEU A 172 -10.04 25.52 9.10
C LEU A 172 -9.99 26.78 9.97
N ARG A 173 -8.81 27.07 10.55
CA ARG A 173 -8.60 28.30 11.31
C ARG A 173 -8.78 29.54 10.45
N PHE A 174 -8.21 29.54 9.24
CA PHE A 174 -8.33 30.63 8.29
C PHE A 174 -9.78 30.87 7.88
N LEU A 175 -10.51 29.82 7.46
CA LEU A 175 -11.92 29.92 7.06
C LEU A 175 -12.81 30.44 8.19
N GLY A 176 -12.58 29.98 9.43
CA GLY A 176 -13.33 30.45 10.59
C GLY A 176 -13.11 31.93 10.90
N ASN A 177 -11.89 32.44 10.70
CA ASN A 177 -11.58 33.86 10.91
C ASN A 177 -12.12 34.76 9.78
N GLU A 178 -12.02 34.30 8.52
CA GLU A 178 -12.36 35.08 7.33
C GLU A 178 -13.86 35.13 7.04
N LEU A 179 -14.57 34.02 7.22
CA LEU A 179 -16.00 33.93 6.91
C LEU A 179 -16.86 34.44 8.06
N ARG A 180 -16.39 34.30 9.31
CA ARG A 180 -17.14 34.64 10.54
C ARG A 180 -18.53 33.99 10.58
N ILE A 181 -18.61 32.75 10.08
CA ILE A 181 -19.77 31.87 10.17
C ILE A 181 -19.44 30.66 11.06
N PRO A 182 -20.43 29.99 11.68
CA PRO A 182 -20.20 28.75 12.41
C PRO A 182 -19.68 27.65 11.47
N LEU A 183 -18.61 26.99 11.89
CA LEU A 183 -18.11 25.76 11.27
C LEU A 183 -18.62 24.56 12.06
N VAL A 184 -19.23 23.60 11.38
CA VAL A 184 -19.69 22.35 11.98
C VAL A 184 -18.87 21.19 11.41
N GLY A 185 -18.03 20.58 12.24
CA GLY A 185 -17.34 19.34 11.88
C GLY A 185 -18.19 18.13 12.24
N VAL A 186 -18.21 17.12 11.38
CA VAL A 186 -18.88 15.85 11.66
C VAL A 186 -17.92 14.70 11.40
N GLY A 187 -17.80 13.76 12.34
CA GLY A 187 -16.86 12.66 12.19
C GLY A 187 -16.86 11.64 13.31
N THR A 188 -15.86 10.77 13.29
CA THR A 188 -15.60 9.79 14.35
C THR A 188 -14.77 10.43 15.47
N ARG A 189 -14.44 9.62 16.49
CA ARG A 189 -13.54 10.04 17.59
C ARG A 189 -12.19 10.54 17.06
N ASP A 190 -11.77 10.07 15.91
CA ASP A 190 -10.53 10.48 15.25
C ASP A 190 -10.58 11.96 14.85
N ALA A 191 -11.73 12.45 14.36
CA ALA A 191 -11.91 13.89 14.09
C ALA A 191 -11.73 14.75 15.35
N TYR A 192 -12.22 14.27 16.49
CA TYR A 192 -12.03 14.93 17.78
C TYR A 192 -10.56 15.00 18.19
N LEU A 193 -9.82 13.90 18.05
CA LEU A 193 -8.38 13.87 18.32
C LEU A 193 -7.60 14.80 17.38
N ALA A 194 -8.00 14.88 16.10
CA ALA A 194 -7.39 15.78 15.14
C ALA A 194 -7.55 17.26 15.53
N ILE A 195 -8.75 17.68 15.92
CA ILE A 195 -9.03 19.05 16.35
C ILE A 195 -8.32 19.40 17.66
N ARG A 196 -8.24 18.46 18.62
CA ARG A 196 -7.50 18.66 19.87
C ARG A 196 -5.99 18.77 19.72
N SER A 197 -5.45 18.37 18.57
CA SER A 197 -4.00 18.54 18.32
C SER A 197 -3.60 20.01 18.05
N ASP A 198 -4.58 20.91 17.89
CA ASP A 198 -4.39 22.35 17.74
C ASP A 198 -5.18 23.11 18.83
N ASP A 199 -4.46 23.71 19.78
CA ASP A 199 -5.03 24.44 20.93
C ASP A 199 -6.00 25.57 20.51
N GLN A 200 -5.82 26.17 19.33
CA GLN A 200 -6.69 27.26 18.87
C GLN A 200 -8.02 26.74 18.33
N LEU A 201 -8.02 25.55 17.74
CA LEU A 201 -9.24 24.89 17.27
C LEU A 201 -9.97 24.19 18.42
N GLU A 202 -9.26 23.58 19.37
CA GLU A 202 -9.86 22.96 20.57
C GLU A 202 -10.76 23.96 21.33
N ASN A 203 -10.26 25.18 21.54
CA ASN A 203 -11.01 26.23 22.24
C ASN A 203 -12.16 26.87 21.40
N ARG A 204 -12.35 26.44 20.15
CA ARG A 204 -13.38 26.99 19.24
C ARG A 204 -14.45 25.96 18.88
N PHE A 205 -14.07 24.69 18.78
CA PHE A 205 -14.97 23.59 18.45
C PHE A 205 -15.49 22.92 19.71
N GLU A 206 -16.76 23.13 20.03
CA GLU A 206 -17.43 22.45 21.12
C GLU A 206 -17.78 21.00 20.70
N PRO A 207 -17.29 19.96 21.41
CA PRO A 207 -17.59 18.59 21.06
C PRO A 207 -18.97 18.17 21.56
N MET A 208 -19.79 17.61 20.67
CA MET A 208 -21.04 16.93 21.00
C MET A 208 -20.92 15.45 20.66
N MET A 209 -20.88 14.62 21.70
CA MET A 209 -20.75 13.17 21.56
C MET A 209 -22.12 12.51 21.38
N LEU A 210 -22.31 11.80 20.27
CA LEU A 210 -23.41 10.87 20.09
C LEU A 210 -23.02 9.52 20.72
N PRO A 211 -23.72 9.06 21.77
CA PRO A 211 -23.38 7.82 22.45
C PRO A 211 -23.54 6.61 21.52
N VAL A 212 -22.79 5.54 21.80
CA VAL A 212 -23.03 4.23 21.19
C VAL A 212 -24.39 3.73 21.70
N TRP A 213 -25.20 3.11 20.84
CA TRP A 213 -26.44 2.50 21.30
C TRP A 213 -26.18 1.37 22.30
N GLU A 214 -26.88 1.42 23.42
CA GLU A 214 -26.86 0.41 24.48
C GLU A 214 -28.23 -0.25 24.62
N ASP A 215 -28.29 -1.37 25.33
CA ASP A 215 -29.55 -2.06 25.62
C ASP A 215 -30.29 -1.29 26.72
N ASN A 216 -30.92 -0.18 26.33
CA ASN A 216 -31.63 0.72 27.22
C ASN A 216 -32.99 1.16 26.62
N ASP A 217 -33.78 1.86 27.42
CA ASP A 217 -35.11 2.36 27.03
C ASP A 217 -35.05 3.31 25.82
N ASP A 218 -33.93 4.02 25.63
CA ASP A 218 -33.72 4.88 24.46
C ASP A 218 -33.60 4.07 23.17
N CYS A 219 -32.92 2.91 23.19
CA CYS A 219 -32.84 2.00 22.05
C CYS A 219 -34.20 1.38 21.72
N CYS A 220 -34.96 0.98 22.73
CA CYS A 220 -36.34 0.50 22.54
C CYS A 220 -37.24 1.60 21.96
N SER A 221 -37.08 2.84 22.42
CA SER A 221 -37.78 4.01 21.90
C SER A 221 -37.42 4.32 20.44
N LEU A 222 -36.15 4.14 20.06
CA LEU A 222 -35.71 4.23 18.67
C LEU A 222 -36.38 3.15 17.80
N LEU A 223 -36.41 1.90 18.25
CA LEU A 223 -37.05 0.79 17.55
C LEU A 223 -38.56 0.99 17.42
N ALA A 224 -39.22 1.50 18.46
CA ALA A 224 -40.63 1.88 18.42
C ALA A 224 -40.90 2.98 17.39
N SER A 225 -40.05 4.01 17.37
CA SER A 225 -40.12 5.09 16.39
C SER A 225 -39.88 4.59 14.96
N PHE A 226 -38.95 3.64 14.78
CA PHE A 226 -38.70 2.98 13.50
C PHE A 226 -39.96 2.21 13.05
N ALA A 227 -40.52 1.36 13.92
CA ALA A 227 -41.72 0.58 13.65
C ALA A 227 -42.92 1.45 13.25
N ALA A 228 -43.15 2.54 13.99
CA ALA A 228 -44.26 3.46 13.76
C ALA A 228 -44.07 4.32 12.49
N SER A 229 -42.83 4.50 12.02
CA SER A 229 -42.53 5.26 10.79
C SER A 229 -42.64 4.44 9.51
N LEU A 230 -42.64 3.12 9.61
CA LEU A 230 -42.76 2.23 8.45
C LEU A 230 -44.24 2.02 8.11
N PRO A 231 -44.67 2.17 6.84
CA PRO A 231 -46.06 1.99 6.43
C PRO A 231 -46.48 0.51 6.36
N LEU A 232 -46.37 -0.20 7.48
CA LEU A 232 -46.76 -1.59 7.68
C LEU A 232 -48.23 -1.65 8.10
N ARG A 233 -49.06 -2.33 7.29
CA ARG A 233 -50.49 -2.53 7.57
C ARG A 233 -50.74 -3.39 8.82
N ARG A 234 -49.75 -4.15 9.28
CA ARG A 234 -49.81 -4.96 10.49
C ARG A 234 -48.79 -4.43 11.49
N SER A 235 -49.21 -4.31 12.75
CA SER A 235 -48.29 -3.99 13.84
C SER A 235 -47.21 -5.07 13.94
N SER A 236 -45.97 -4.64 14.17
CA SER A 236 -44.80 -5.50 14.32
C SER A 236 -44.10 -5.12 15.62
N PRO A 237 -44.12 -5.99 16.67
CA PRO A 237 -43.56 -5.67 17.97
C PRO A 237 -42.04 -5.84 17.95
N ILE A 238 -41.34 -4.91 17.30
CA ILE A 238 -39.86 -4.90 17.21
C ILE A 238 -39.20 -4.14 18.37
N ALA A 239 -39.97 -3.34 19.11
CA ALA A 239 -39.51 -2.56 20.27
C ALA A 239 -39.47 -3.41 21.54
N THR A 240 -38.73 -4.52 21.50
CA THR A 240 -38.53 -5.42 22.64
C THR A 240 -37.06 -5.44 23.04
N ALA A 241 -36.78 -5.64 24.33
CA ALA A 241 -35.41 -5.73 24.84
C ALA A 241 -34.61 -6.88 24.18
N ASP A 242 -35.27 -8.01 23.88
CA ASP A 242 -34.62 -9.12 23.15
C ASP A 242 -34.20 -8.72 21.73
N MET A 243 -35.05 -7.97 21.01
CA MET A 243 -34.73 -7.48 19.66
C MET A 243 -33.64 -6.40 19.69
N ALA A 244 -33.69 -5.50 20.67
CA ALA A 244 -32.63 -4.50 20.90
C ALA A 244 -31.28 -5.20 21.14
N ARG A 245 -31.23 -6.19 22.05
CA ARG A 245 -30.01 -7.00 22.28
C ARG A 245 -29.53 -7.71 21.03
N TYR A 246 -30.42 -8.35 20.27
CA TYR A 246 -30.09 -9.04 19.04
C TYR A 246 -29.45 -8.10 18.00
N LEU A 247 -30.07 -6.95 17.75
CA LEU A 247 -29.58 -5.95 16.79
C LEU A 247 -28.26 -5.33 17.23
N LEU A 248 -28.10 -5.01 18.52
CA LEU A 248 -26.85 -4.50 19.07
C LEU A 248 -25.70 -5.52 19.00
N ALA A 249 -25.99 -6.81 19.24
CA ALA A 249 -25.01 -7.88 19.07
C ALA A 249 -24.58 -8.04 17.61
N ALA A 250 -25.51 -7.94 16.66
CA ALA A 250 -25.22 -7.96 15.23
C ALA A 250 -24.33 -6.78 14.79
N GLN A 251 -24.62 -5.56 15.30
CA GLN A 251 -23.80 -4.36 15.03
C GLN A 251 -22.39 -4.48 15.62
N ARG A 252 -22.23 -5.06 16.83
CA ARG A 252 -20.91 -5.33 17.43
C ARG A 252 -20.10 -6.36 16.64
N GLY A 253 -20.76 -7.33 16.01
CA GLY A 253 -20.13 -8.27 15.07
C GLY A 253 -19.60 -7.59 13.79
N HIS A 254 -20.25 -6.52 13.34
CA HIS A 254 -19.74 -5.65 12.26
C HIS A 254 -18.57 -4.76 12.71
N HIS A 255 -18.61 -4.19 13.92
CA HIS A 255 -17.50 -3.37 14.43
C HIS A 255 -16.21 -4.17 14.71
N ARG A 256 -16.28 -5.45 15.07
CA ARG A 256 -15.07 -6.31 15.19
C ARG A 256 -14.42 -6.68 13.85
N ARG A 257 -15.11 -6.51 12.72
CA ARG A 257 -14.50 -6.57 11.38
C ARG A 257 -13.80 -5.27 10.98
N ALA A 258 -14.02 -4.16 11.71
CA ALA A 258 -13.53 -2.83 11.37
C ALA A 258 -12.59 -2.19 12.42
N GLY A 259 -12.16 -2.93 13.44
CA GLY A 259 -11.18 -2.45 14.42
C GLY A 259 -10.58 -3.62 15.19
N ALA A 260 -9.34 -3.99 14.85
CA ALA A 260 -8.55 -4.92 15.65
C ALA A 260 -8.01 -4.20 16.89
N PRO A 261 -8.23 -4.71 18.12
CA PRO A 261 -7.49 -4.24 19.27
C PRO A 261 -6.21 -5.08 19.46
N ALA A 262 -5.11 -4.36 19.63
CA ALA A 262 -3.87 -4.87 20.21
C ALA A 262 -3.98 -4.97 21.74
N ASP A 263 -3.21 -5.92 22.26
CA ASP A 263 -2.73 -6.11 23.63
C ASP A 263 -3.66 -6.53 24.78
N GLY A 264 -3.24 -7.64 25.39
CA GLY A 264 -3.74 -8.21 26.63
C GLY A 264 -2.88 -9.41 27.05
N GLY A 265 -1.57 -9.19 27.26
CA GLY A 265 -0.71 -10.15 27.95
C GLY A 265 -1.06 -10.21 29.44
N GLY A 266 -1.15 -11.41 30.01
CA GLY A 266 -1.39 -11.57 31.44
C GLY A 266 -1.66 -13.01 31.88
N HIS A 267 -0.58 -13.75 32.10
CA HIS A 267 -0.41 -14.91 32.99
C HIS A 267 -1.65 -15.69 33.49
N CYS A 268 -1.67 -17.00 33.16
CA CYS A 268 -2.12 -18.01 34.12
C CYS A 268 -1.12 -19.18 34.18
N ARG A 269 -0.65 -19.43 35.40
CA ARG A 269 0.38 -20.41 35.75
C ARG A 269 -0.16 -21.84 35.78
N ARG A 270 0.79 -22.75 35.53
CA ARG A 270 0.90 -24.17 35.91
C ARG A 270 0.00 -24.69 37.04
N GLY A 271 -0.47 -25.91 36.84
CA GLY A 271 -0.84 -26.91 37.86
C GLY A 271 -1.30 -28.19 37.17
N GLU A 272 -0.40 -29.03 36.64
CA GLU A 272 0.12 -30.24 37.27
C GLU A 272 -0.90 -31.34 37.64
N ARG A 273 -0.71 -32.50 37.01
CA ARG A 273 -0.85 -33.91 37.47
C ARG A 273 -2.11 -34.75 37.14
N ARG A 274 -1.81 -35.74 36.29
CA ARG A 274 -1.94 -37.21 36.45
C ARG A 274 -3.33 -37.84 36.61
N GLY A 275 -3.61 -38.74 35.66
CA GLY A 275 -3.61 -40.19 35.98
C GLY A 275 -4.97 -40.87 36.02
N SER A 276 -5.23 -41.67 34.98
CA SER A 276 -5.80 -43.03 35.00
C SER A 276 -7.03 -43.33 35.86
N ASP A 277 -8.12 -43.78 35.24
CA ASP A 277 -8.49 -45.21 35.26
C ASP A 277 -9.74 -45.50 34.40
N GLN A 278 -9.72 -46.68 33.78
CA GLN A 278 -10.76 -47.27 32.92
C GLN A 278 -11.67 -48.24 33.74
N PRO A 279 -12.78 -48.74 33.15
CA PRO A 279 -14.07 -49.06 33.80
C PRO A 279 -14.19 -50.58 34.18
N PRO A 280 -15.37 -51.18 34.46
CA PRO A 280 -16.29 -51.64 33.38
C PRO A 280 -17.78 -52.06 33.69
N HIS A 281 -18.50 -52.36 32.60
CA HIS A 281 -19.53 -53.42 32.35
C HIS A 281 -21.02 -53.38 32.78
N ALA A 282 -21.88 -53.69 31.77
CA ALA A 282 -22.92 -54.77 31.67
C ALA A 282 -24.29 -54.23 31.15
N GLN A 283 -24.76 -54.52 29.92
CA GLN A 283 -25.37 -55.72 29.30
C GLN A 283 -26.93 -55.80 29.33
N HIS A 284 -27.48 -55.89 28.10
CA HIS A 284 -28.60 -56.73 27.61
C HIS A 284 -30.10 -56.33 27.72
N GLY A 285 -30.79 -56.48 26.58
CA GLY A 285 -32.26 -56.60 26.44
C GLY A 285 -32.69 -56.51 24.96
N ARG A 286 -33.49 -57.46 24.46
CA ARG A 286 -33.65 -57.83 23.03
C ARG A 286 -35.14 -57.87 22.61
N LEU A 287 -35.38 -57.78 21.29
CA LEU A 287 -36.49 -58.33 20.46
C LEU A 287 -37.84 -57.57 20.36
N HIS A 288 -38.23 -57.14 19.14
CA HIS A 288 -39.09 -57.89 18.21
C HIS A 288 -39.32 -57.13 16.87
N ARG A 289 -39.49 -57.89 15.79
CA ARG A 289 -39.83 -57.45 14.42
C ARG A 289 -41.18 -58.09 14.03
N PRO A 290 -41.95 -57.48 13.12
CA PRO A 290 -42.28 -58.23 11.90
C PRO A 290 -42.17 -57.40 10.59
N GLN A 291 -41.89 -58.13 9.52
CA GLN A 291 -41.97 -57.76 8.09
C GLN A 291 -43.47 -57.66 7.67
N ARG A 292 -43.95 -56.95 6.63
CA ARG A 292 -43.43 -56.70 5.27
C ARG A 292 -44.40 -55.73 4.54
N ALA A 293 -43.89 -54.80 3.73
CA ALA A 293 -44.39 -54.43 2.38
C ALA A 293 -43.42 -53.42 1.73
N ALA A 294 -43.02 -53.67 0.47
CA ALA A 294 -42.10 -52.90 -0.39
C ALA A 294 -42.79 -51.63 -0.96
N THR A 295 -42.21 -50.53 -1.45
CA THR A 295 -40.91 -50.05 -2.03
C THR A 295 -41.00 -48.48 -2.02
N PRO A 296 -40.04 -47.62 -2.46
CA PRO A 296 -38.72 -47.81 -3.06
C PRO A 296 -37.55 -47.15 -2.30
N VAL A 297 -36.34 -47.57 -2.68
CA VAL A 297 -35.05 -47.09 -2.18
C VAL A 297 -34.83 -45.62 -2.53
N ARG A 298 -34.68 -44.76 -1.51
CA ARG A 298 -33.89 -43.52 -1.61
C ARG A 298 -32.60 -43.73 -0.82
N ALA A 299 -31.52 -43.95 -1.55
CA ALA A 299 -30.18 -43.78 -1.04
C ALA A 299 -29.97 -42.28 -0.78
N GLY A 300 -30.03 -41.90 0.48
CA GLY A 300 -29.58 -40.61 1.00
C GLY A 300 -28.95 -40.89 2.34
N ILE A 301 -27.72 -41.42 2.32
CA ILE A 301 -26.90 -41.41 3.52
C ILE A 301 -26.51 -39.95 3.70
N ASP A 302 -27.18 -39.27 4.63
CA ASP A 302 -26.72 -38.02 5.23
C ASP A 302 -25.43 -38.36 6.01
N VAL A 303 -24.32 -38.50 5.28
CA VAL A 303 -22.99 -38.54 5.89
C VAL A 303 -22.73 -37.11 6.33
N LYS A 304 -22.89 -36.82 7.63
CA LYS A 304 -22.26 -35.63 8.21
C LYS A 304 -20.79 -35.66 7.78
N PRO A 305 -20.29 -34.66 7.03
CA PRO A 305 -18.93 -34.70 6.53
C PRO A 305 -17.98 -34.86 7.72
N ALA A 306 -17.03 -35.79 7.60
CA ALA A 306 -16.05 -36.03 8.66
C ALA A 306 -15.37 -34.71 9.02
N PRO A 307 -15.18 -34.41 10.32
CA PRO A 307 -14.67 -33.10 10.75
C PRO A 307 -13.27 -32.79 10.22
N ARG A 308 -12.50 -33.82 9.82
CA ARG A 308 -11.16 -33.70 9.23
C ARG A 308 -11.00 -34.62 8.02
N TRP A 309 -10.15 -34.22 7.08
CA TRP A 309 -9.74 -35.05 5.95
C TRP A 309 -8.95 -36.26 6.42
N PRO A 310 -9.40 -37.49 6.11
CA PRO A 310 -8.67 -38.70 6.49
C PRO A 310 -7.26 -38.81 5.89
N LEU A 311 -7.05 -38.26 4.69
CA LEU A 311 -5.79 -38.29 3.96
C LEU A 311 -5.49 -36.90 3.40
N HIS A 312 -4.45 -36.25 3.91
CA HIS A 312 -3.97 -34.99 3.35
C HIS A 312 -2.47 -34.82 3.63
N PRO A 313 -1.67 -34.41 2.64
CA PRO A 313 -0.25 -34.15 2.86
C PRO A 313 -0.06 -32.91 3.75
N ALA A 314 1.01 -32.88 4.54
CA ALA A 314 1.41 -31.69 5.25
C ALA A 314 1.93 -30.61 4.27
N PRO A 315 1.60 -29.32 4.49
CA PRO A 315 2.16 -28.23 3.68
C PRO A 315 3.64 -28.05 3.96
N LYS A 316 4.43 -27.81 2.92
CA LYS A 316 5.87 -27.55 3.03
C LYS A 316 6.14 -26.08 3.33
N GLU A 317 7.34 -25.81 3.83
CA GLU A 317 7.77 -24.44 4.14
C GLU A 317 7.83 -23.60 2.86
N GLY A 318 7.06 -22.51 2.82
CA GLY A 318 6.95 -21.62 1.66
C GLY A 318 6.16 -22.20 0.48
N GLU A 319 5.46 -23.32 0.63
CA GLU A 319 4.58 -23.87 -0.41
C GLU A 319 3.38 -22.94 -0.68
N ALA A 320 3.01 -22.78 -1.95
CA ALA A 320 1.83 -22.00 -2.34
C ALA A 320 0.54 -22.73 -1.94
N LEU A 321 -0.50 -21.98 -1.53
CA LEU A 321 -1.78 -22.56 -1.15
C LEU A 321 -2.39 -23.38 -2.29
N SER A 322 -2.33 -22.87 -3.52
CA SER A 322 -2.83 -23.58 -4.68
C SER A 322 -2.05 -24.88 -4.93
N SER A 323 -0.74 -24.92 -4.65
CA SER A 323 0.08 -26.13 -4.83
C SER A 323 -0.26 -27.20 -3.81
N TRP A 324 -0.40 -26.81 -2.54
CA TRP A 324 -0.80 -27.73 -1.49
C TRP A 324 -2.21 -28.30 -1.74
N LEU A 325 -3.18 -27.47 -2.14
CA LEU A 325 -4.53 -27.93 -2.46
C LEU A 325 -4.56 -28.89 -3.64
N ASN A 326 -3.73 -28.69 -4.67
CA ASN A 326 -3.58 -29.66 -5.75
C ASN A 326 -3.11 -31.02 -5.21
N ARG A 327 -2.13 -31.04 -4.30
CA ARG A 327 -1.65 -32.29 -3.69
C ARG A 327 -2.71 -32.96 -2.81
N VAL A 328 -3.53 -32.19 -2.10
CA VAL A 328 -4.69 -32.72 -1.35
C VAL A 328 -5.72 -33.32 -2.31
N ALA A 329 -6.10 -32.60 -3.37
CA ALA A 329 -7.09 -33.05 -4.35
C ALA A 329 -6.64 -34.35 -5.06
N LEU A 330 -5.34 -34.46 -5.37
CA LEU A 330 -4.72 -35.67 -5.93
C LEU A 330 -4.89 -36.91 -5.03
N CYS A 331 -4.87 -36.77 -3.70
CA CYS A 331 -5.12 -37.87 -2.77
C CYS A 331 -6.54 -38.47 -2.91
N TYR A 332 -7.47 -37.71 -3.46
CA TYR A 332 -8.86 -38.10 -3.66
C TYR A 332 -9.24 -38.31 -5.13
N HIS A 333 -8.26 -38.23 -6.05
CA HIS A 333 -8.49 -38.28 -7.50
C HIS A 333 -9.50 -37.22 -7.98
N MET A 334 -9.44 -36.03 -7.38
CA MET A 334 -10.29 -34.88 -7.73
C MET A 334 -9.41 -33.71 -8.21
N GLU A 335 -10.00 -32.78 -8.93
CA GLU A 335 -9.36 -31.50 -9.24
C GLU A 335 -9.71 -30.45 -8.16
N VAL A 336 -8.90 -29.40 -8.04
CA VAL A 336 -9.09 -28.36 -7.01
C VAL A 336 -10.47 -27.68 -7.08
N PRO A 337 -11.04 -27.35 -8.26
CA PRO A 337 -12.38 -26.78 -8.35
C PRO A 337 -13.45 -27.67 -7.72
N ASP A 338 -13.38 -28.99 -7.95
CA ASP A 338 -14.34 -29.96 -7.39
C ASP A 338 -14.23 -30.04 -5.86
N LEU A 339 -12.99 -29.99 -5.34
CA LEU A 339 -12.73 -29.96 -3.89
C LEU A 339 -13.27 -28.68 -3.24
N LEU A 340 -13.09 -27.53 -3.89
CA LEU A 340 -13.60 -26.24 -3.42
C LEU A 340 -15.13 -26.24 -3.40
N GLU A 341 -15.76 -26.64 -4.50
CA GLU A 341 -17.22 -26.57 -4.67
C GLU A 341 -17.95 -27.55 -3.77
N HIS A 342 -17.52 -28.81 -3.76
CA HIS A 342 -18.30 -29.89 -3.14
C HIS A 342 -17.94 -30.16 -1.68
N ASP A 343 -16.70 -29.93 -1.24
CA ASP A 343 -16.28 -30.22 0.15
C ASP A 343 -16.09 -28.96 1.01
N LEU A 344 -15.61 -27.87 0.42
CA LEU A 344 -15.30 -26.62 1.13
C LEU A 344 -16.41 -25.57 1.02
N GLY A 345 -17.40 -25.78 0.14
CA GLY A 345 -18.54 -24.88 -0.03
C GLY A 345 -18.17 -23.53 -0.65
N HIS A 346 -17.09 -23.50 -1.42
CA HIS A 346 -16.60 -22.34 -2.14
C HIS A 346 -16.75 -22.56 -3.64
N GLY A 347 -17.39 -21.62 -4.34
CA GLY A 347 -17.44 -21.65 -5.81
C GLY A 347 -16.05 -21.46 -6.43
N HIS A 348 -16.01 -21.19 -7.73
CA HIS A 348 -14.75 -20.93 -8.43
C HIS A 348 -13.99 -19.77 -7.77
N VAL A 349 -12.79 -20.04 -7.27
CA VAL A 349 -11.87 -19.04 -6.73
C VAL A 349 -10.75 -18.85 -7.75
N ASP A 350 -10.77 -17.71 -8.43
CA ASP A 350 -9.84 -17.39 -9.53
C ASP A 350 -8.37 -17.32 -9.06
N ASP A 351 -8.12 -16.91 -7.80
CA ASP A 351 -6.77 -16.73 -7.26
C ASP A 351 -6.67 -17.13 -5.78
N LEU A 352 -6.10 -18.32 -5.54
CA LEU A 352 -5.86 -18.88 -4.20
C LEU A 352 -4.61 -18.33 -3.53
N ASP A 353 -3.65 -17.81 -4.30
CA ASP A 353 -2.33 -17.46 -3.78
C ASP A 353 -2.18 -15.97 -3.48
N THR A 354 -3.03 -15.10 -4.03
CA THR A 354 -2.98 -13.66 -3.75
C THR A 354 -3.78 -13.27 -2.51
N VAL A 355 -5.11 -13.46 -2.53
CA VAL A 355 -6.01 -13.17 -1.39
C VAL A 355 -7.06 -14.27 -1.26
N PRO A 356 -6.72 -15.41 -0.63
CA PRO A 356 -7.71 -16.45 -0.38
C PRO A 356 -8.78 -15.93 0.60
N PRO A 357 -10.08 -16.25 0.39
CA PRO A 357 -11.14 -15.85 1.31
C PRO A 357 -10.87 -16.36 2.74
N LEU A 358 -11.06 -15.51 3.75
CA LEU A 358 -10.84 -15.91 5.15
C LEU A 358 -11.76 -17.08 5.59
N SER A 359 -12.96 -17.15 5.03
CA SER A 359 -13.86 -18.29 5.22
C SER A 359 -13.27 -19.58 4.69
N LEU A 360 -12.59 -19.53 3.53
CA LEU A 360 -11.92 -20.70 2.94
C LEU A 360 -10.77 -21.14 3.84
N LEU A 361 -9.94 -20.23 4.32
CA LEU A 361 -8.84 -20.56 5.24
C LEU A 361 -9.36 -21.16 6.56
N ALA A 362 -10.47 -20.65 7.10
CA ALA A 362 -11.10 -21.21 8.30
C ALA A 362 -11.61 -22.65 8.07
N MET A 363 -12.25 -22.90 6.92
CA MET A 363 -12.69 -24.25 6.53
C MET A 363 -11.50 -25.19 6.33
N LEU A 364 -10.46 -24.74 5.63
CA LEU A 364 -9.22 -25.51 5.44
C LEU A 364 -8.54 -25.83 6.78
N SER A 365 -8.51 -24.88 7.71
CA SER A 365 -7.99 -25.09 9.06
C SER A 365 -8.78 -26.15 9.81
N GLN A 366 -10.11 -26.12 9.72
CA GLN A 366 -10.98 -27.13 10.32
C GLN A 366 -10.75 -28.52 9.71
N ARG A 367 -10.67 -28.62 8.38
CA ARG A 367 -10.56 -29.89 7.64
C ARG A 367 -9.17 -30.53 7.77
N SER A 368 -8.10 -29.74 7.69
CA SER A 368 -6.72 -30.24 7.77
C SER A 368 -6.18 -30.27 9.20
N GLY A 369 -6.74 -29.47 10.11
CA GLY A 369 -6.17 -29.25 11.43
C GLY A 369 -4.91 -28.38 11.44
N ILE A 370 -4.59 -27.71 10.33
CA ILE A 370 -3.48 -26.77 10.23
C ILE A 370 -3.92 -25.42 10.79
N GLU A 371 -3.04 -24.79 11.58
CA GLU A 371 -3.28 -23.45 12.12
C GLU A 371 -3.55 -22.41 11.02
N LEU A 372 -4.49 -21.51 11.28
CA LEU A 372 -4.92 -20.52 10.30
C LEU A 372 -3.78 -19.60 9.86
N ASP A 373 -2.87 -19.22 10.76
CA ASP A 373 -1.71 -18.38 10.43
C ASP A 373 -0.76 -19.06 9.45
N ARG A 374 -0.58 -20.38 9.57
CA ARG A 374 0.24 -21.15 8.62
C ARG A 374 -0.41 -21.18 7.24
N LEU A 375 -1.72 -21.41 7.16
CA LEU A 375 -2.44 -21.38 5.88
C LEU A 375 -2.41 -19.98 5.25
N ARG A 376 -2.54 -18.93 6.07
CA ARG A 376 -2.45 -17.54 5.62
C ARG A 376 -1.08 -17.24 5.01
N SER A 377 0.01 -17.74 5.62
CA SER A 377 1.40 -17.58 5.13
C SER A 377 1.70 -18.24 3.78
N MET A 378 0.80 -19.12 3.31
CA MET A 378 0.86 -19.77 2.00
C MET A 378 0.21 -18.92 0.88
N SER A 379 -0.09 -17.65 1.17
CA SER A 379 -0.60 -16.65 0.23
C SER A 379 0.11 -15.30 0.40
N PHE A 380 0.09 -14.45 -0.63
CA PHE A 380 0.67 -13.11 -0.58
C PHE A 380 0.01 -12.22 0.49
N ALA A 381 -1.27 -12.43 0.79
CA ALA A 381 -1.97 -11.77 1.91
C ALA A 381 -1.38 -12.12 3.29
N GLY A 382 -0.66 -13.23 3.41
CA GLY A 382 0.11 -13.58 4.61
C GLY A 382 1.44 -12.86 4.72
N TRP A 383 1.91 -12.22 3.65
CA TRP A 383 3.18 -11.48 3.63
C TRP A 383 3.00 -9.96 3.80
N VAL A 384 1.76 -9.48 3.97
CA VAL A 384 1.43 -8.10 4.35
C VAL A 384 1.58 -7.95 5.88
N PRO A 385 2.24 -6.89 6.42
CA PRO A 385 2.76 -5.72 5.72
C PRO A 385 4.26 -5.78 5.36
N TRP A 386 4.90 -6.95 5.47
CA TRP A 386 6.37 -7.02 5.48
C TRP A 386 6.98 -7.04 4.08
N LEU A 387 6.45 -7.85 3.17
CA LEU A 387 6.85 -7.83 1.75
C LEU A 387 6.08 -6.76 0.96
N LEU A 388 4.83 -6.52 1.35
CA LEU A 388 3.86 -5.66 0.66
C LEU A 388 3.23 -4.76 1.72
N ASP A 389 3.17 -3.44 1.53
CA ASP A 389 2.47 -2.56 2.47
C ASP A 389 0.95 -2.77 2.44
N SER A 390 0.43 -3.07 1.24
CA SER A 390 -0.96 -3.42 1.00
C SER A 390 -1.08 -4.23 -0.28
N LEU A 391 -2.19 -4.95 -0.43
CA LEU A 391 -2.62 -5.57 -1.67
C LEU A 391 -3.60 -4.70 -2.47
N ASP A 392 -3.99 -3.56 -1.91
CA ASP A 392 -4.75 -2.52 -2.60
C ASP A 392 -3.84 -1.81 -3.61
N ASP A 393 -4.24 -1.83 -4.88
CA ASP A 393 -3.48 -1.21 -5.96
C ASP A 393 -3.78 0.28 -6.11
N GLN A 394 -4.85 0.80 -5.51
CA GLN A 394 -5.30 2.20 -5.64
C GLN A 394 -4.67 3.15 -4.62
N ILE A 395 -3.70 2.70 -3.83
CA ILE A 395 -3.04 3.55 -2.83
C ILE A 395 -2.20 4.61 -3.55
N PRO A 396 -2.51 5.91 -3.39
CA PRO A 396 -1.72 6.98 -3.97
C PRO A 396 -0.28 6.94 -3.46
N ASP A 397 0.68 7.20 -4.34
CA ASP A 397 2.11 7.29 -4.03
C ASP A 397 2.72 6.01 -3.41
N ALA A 398 2.05 4.85 -3.51
CA ALA A 398 2.53 3.58 -2.97
C ALA A 398 3.94 3.21 -3.47
N LEU A 399 4.22 3.47 -4.76
CA LEU A 399 5.56 3.26 -5.33
C LEU A 399 6.59 4.19 -4.68
N GLU A 400 6.25 5.44 -4.43
CA GLU A 400 7.16 6.41 -3.85
C GLU A 400 7.47 6.07 -2.39
N THR A 401 6.44 5.74 -1.61
CA THR A 401 6.63 5.33 -0.21
C THR A 401 7.39 4.02 -0.09
N TYR A 402 7.21 3.09 -1.04
CA TYR A 402 7.87 1.79 -0.96
C TYR A 402 9.29 1.79 -1.53
N ALA A 403 9.52 2.40 -2.70
CA ALA A 403 10.75 2.25 -3.47
C ALA A 403 11.67 3.49 -3.52
N PHE A 404 11.17 4.67 -3.13
CA PHE A 404 11.94 5.93 -3.22
C PHE A 404 12.45 6.46 -1.88
N GLN A 405 12.09 5.83 -0.75
CA GLN A 405 12.54 6.25 0.58
C GLN A 405 14.01 5.92 0.88
N LEU A 406 14.59 4.93 0.23
CA LEU A 406 15.98 4.49 0.45
C LEU A 406 16.88 4.89 -0.73
N SER A 407 18.18 4.71 -0.56
CA SER A 407 19.22 5.15 -1.48
C SER A 407 20.45 4.24 -1.36
N VAL A 408 20.83 3.56 -2.44
CA VAL A 408 21.94 2.59 -2.44
C VAL A 408 23.06 3.04 -3.39
N LEU A 409 22.81 3.05 -4.70
CA LEU A 409 23.76 3.47 -5.73
C LEU A 409 23.75 5.00 -5.94
N LEU A 410 22.59 5.63 -5.82
CA LEU A 410 22.38 7.06 -6.11
C LEU A 410 22.04 7.84 -4.85
N PRO A 411 22.45 9.11 -4.69
CA PRO A 411 22.07 9.92 -3.54
C PRO A 411 20.59 10.31 -3.58
N ARG A 412 19.93 10.39 -2.41
CA ARG A 412 18.48 10.69 -2.28
C ARG A 412 18.01 11.89 -3.12
N LEU A 413 18.74 13.00 -3.06
CA LEU A 413 18.36 14.27 -3.73
C LEU A 413 18.34 14.21 -5.28
N ARG A 414 18.91 13.17 -5.90
CA ARG A 414 18.95 13.03 -7.36
C ARG A 414 17.88 12.07 -7.92
N ARG A 415 17.03 11.48 -7.09
CA ARG A 415 15.99 10.56 -7.55
C ARG A 415 14.75 11.37 -7.96
N LYS A 416 14.36 11.29 -9.24
CA LYS A 416 13.05 11.79 -9.69
C LYS A 416 11.97 10.86 -9.15
N THR A 417 11.12 11.37 -8.27
CA THR A 417 9.91 10.68 -7.83
C THR A 417 8.91 10.61 -8.98
N ARG A 418 8.17 9.51 -9.03
CA ARG A 418 7.20 9.18 -10.08
C ARG A 418 5.96 8.61 -9.40
N SER A 419 4.81 9.22 -9.65
CA SER A 419 3.52 8.75 -9.14
C SER A 419 2.86 7.83 -10.16
N ILE A 420 2.30 6.71 -9.70
CA ILE A 420 1.49 5.79 -10.51
C ILE A 420 0.19 5.54 -9.75
N THR A 421 -0.92 5.56 -10.48
CA THR A 421 -2.28 5.51 -9.91
C THR A 421 -2.73 4.11 -9.53
N SER A 422 -2.17 3.07 -10.17
CA SER A 422 -2.39 1.67 -9.81
C SER A 422 -1.05 0.94 -9.75
N TRP A 423 -0.64 0.52 -8.56
CA TRP A 423 0.62 -0.20 -8.36
C TRP A 423 0.59 -1.06 -7.10
N ARG A 424 1.15 -2.27 -7.20
CA ARG A 424 1.37 -3.19 -6.07
C ARG A 424 2.83 -3.60 -6.06
N ALA A 425 3.47 -3.53 -4.90
CA ALA A 425 4.86 -3.93 -4.75
C ALA A 425 5.05 -5.39 -5.18
N TRP A 426 6.08 -5.69 -5.98
CA TRP A 426 6.49 -7.05 -6.37
C TRP A 426 5.48 -7.91 -7.17
N LEU A 427 4.19 -7.57 -7.19
CA LEU A 427 3.14 -8.32 -7.85
C LEU A 427 3.20 -8.07 -9.36
N PRO A 428 3.60 -9.07 -10.17
CA PRO A 428 3.78 -8.88 -11.59
C PRO A 428 2.44 -8.72 -12.30
N SER A 429 2.41 -7.93 -13.39
CA SER A 429 1.20 -7.78 -14.22
C SER A 429 0.81 -9.04 -14.99
N GLN A 430 1.74 -10.00 -15.10
CA GLN A 430 1.55 -11.31 -15.72
C GLN A 430 2.00 -12.40 -14.75
N PRO A 431 1.28 -13.52 -14.66
CA PRO A 431 1.66 -14.62 -13.78
C PRO A 431 3.03 -15.19 -14.17
N ILE A 432 3.79 -15.60 -13.17
CA ILE A 432 5.12 -16.18 -13.34
C ILE A 432 5.05 -17.67 -12.99
N HIS A 433 5.44 -18.51 -13.94
CA HIS A 433 5.50 -19.96 -13.76
C HIS A 433 6.95 -20.41 -13.84
N ARG A 434 7.63 -20.39 -12.69
CA ARG A 434 9.03 -20.85 -12.59
C ARG A 434 9.18 -21.80 -11.42
N ALA A 435 10.13 -22.72 -11.53
CA ALA A 435 10.46 -23.66 -10.46
C ALA A 435 11.89 -24.17 -10.60
N CYS A 436 12.45 -24.76 -9.54
CA CYS A 436 13.72 -25.48 -9.68
C CYS A 436 13.50 -26.86 -10.29
N PRO A 437 14.27 -27.25 -11.33
CA PRO A 437 14.24 -28.59 -11.89
C PRO A 437 14.47 -29.69 -10.86
N LEU A 438 15.42 -29.49 -9.93
CA LEU A 438 15.72 -30.47 -8.89
C LEU A 438 14.59 -30.64 -7.86
N CYS A 439 13.87 -29.57 -7.52
CA CYS A 439 12.76 -29.64 -6.56
C CYS A 439 11.55 -30.38 -7.14
N LEU A 440 11.29 -30.25 -8.45
CA LEU A 440 10.12 -30.86 -9.09
C LEU A 440 10.39 -32.24 -9.69
N ASN A 441 11.65 -32.61 -9.90
CA ASN A 441 12.02 -33.96 -10.33
C ASN A 441 11.77 -35.04 -9.28
N ASP A 442 11.54 -34.66 -8.02
CA ASP A 442 11.15 -35.59 -6.96
C ASP A 442 9.62 -35.81 -7.00
N PRO A 443 9.15 -36.99 -7.42
CA PRO A 443 7.72 -37.27 -7.62
C PRO A 443 6.90 -37.24 -6.32
N GLU A 444 7.52 -37.48 -5.16
CA GLU A 444 6.84 -37.36 -3.87
C GLU A 444 6.75 -35.89 -3.39
N ASN A 445 7.51 -35.00 -4.05
CA ASN A 445 7.88 -33.71 -3.49
C ASN A 445 7.58 -32.52 -4.42
N GLN A 446 6.69 -32.67 -5.41
CA GLN A 446 6.25 -31.66 -6.38
C GLN A 446 5.47 -30.46 -5.77
N ALA A 447 6.07 -29.78 -4.80
CA ALA A 447 5.55 -28.54 -4.23
C ALA A 447 6.10 -27.34 -4.98
N VAL A 448 5.21 -26.49 -5.47
CA VAL A 448 5.56 -25.19 -6.05
C VAL A 448 5.61 -24.17 -4.91
N LEU A 449 6.78 -23.57 -4.69
CA LEU A 449 6.94 -22.54 -3.68
C LEU A 449 6.27 -21.23 -4.11
N LEU A 450 5.64 -20.55 -3.16
CA LEU A 450 4.95 -19.28 -3.38
C LEU A 450 5.92 -18.20 -3.89
N VAL A 451 7.16 -18.19 -3.38
CA VAL A 451 8.15 -17.19 -3.75
C VAL A 451 8.56 -17.25 -5.22
N TRP A 452 8.48 -18.42 -5.86
CA TRP A 452 8.83 -18.56 -7.28
C TRP A 452 7.83 -17.87 -8.21
N LYS A 453 6.61 -17.63 -7.72
CA LYS A 453 5.56 -16.87 -8.40
C LYS A 453 5.79 -15.35 -8.35
N LEU A 454 6.78 -14.88 -7.59
CA LEU A 454 7.19 -13.48 -7.55
C LEU A 454 8.57 -13.28 -8.19
N PRO A 455 8.82 -12.09 -8.76
CA PRO A 455 10.10 -11.74 -9.33
C PRO A 455 11.08 -11.23 -8.26
N LEU A 456 11.27 -12.02 -7.20
CA LEU A 456 12.13 -11.70 -6.05
C LEU A 456 13.48 -12.42 -6.07
N MET A 457 13.55 -13.55 -6.79
CA MET A 457 14.72 -14.40 -6.87
C MET A 457 14.88 -15.03 -8.24
N LEU A 458 16.12 -15.44 -8.54
CA LEU A 458 16.53 -16.09 -9.79
C LEU A 458 16.87 -17.56 -9.60
N SER A 459 17.25 -17.94 -8.39
CA SER A 459 17.75 -19.26 -8.02
C SER A 459 16.98 -19.87 -6.86
N CYS A 460 17.05 -21.19 -6.74
CA CYS A 460 16.46 -21.92 -5.64
C CYS A 460 17.31 -21.78 -4.37
N PRO A 461 16.73 -21.43 -3.22
CA PRO A 461 17.47 -21.30 -1.97
C PRO A 461 18.03 -22.62 -1.44
N LEU A 462 17.45 -23.75 -1.84
CA LEU A 462 17.87 -25.08 -1.42
C LEU A 462 19.00 -25.64 -2.28
N HIS A 463 18.90 -25.47 -3.60
CA HIS A 463 19.78 -26.14 -4.56
C HIS A 463 20.76 -25.20 -5.27
N GLY A 464 20.56 -23.88 -5.23
CA GLY A 464 21.36 -22.91 -5.99
C GLY A 464 21.21 -23.00 -7.51
N CYS A 465 20.28 -23.82 -8.01
CA CYS A 465 19.88 -23.91 -9.42
C CYS A 465 19.12 -22.64 -9.85
N TRP A 466 19.24 -22.23 -11.11
CA TRP A 466 18.32 -21.29 -11.73
C TRP A 466 16.88 -21.83 -11.69
N LEU A 467 15.92 -20.93 -11.53
CA LEU A 467 14.51 -21.22 -11.67
C LEU A 467 14.14 -21.21 -13.15
N GLU A 468 13.68 -22.35 -13.66
CA GLU A 468 13.31 -22.55 -15.06
C GLU A 468 11.80 -22.39 -15.25
N SER A 469 11.39 -21.94 -16.44
CA SER A 469 9.97 -21.74 -16.77
C SER A 469 9.27 -23.07 -17.06
N TYR A 470 8.04 -23.19 -16.57
CA TYR A 470 7.21 -24.37 -16.78
C TYR A 470 5.80 -23.97 -17.22
N TRP A 471 5.10 -24.88 -17.90
CA TRP A 471 3.68 -24.73 -18.21
C TRP A 471 2.84 -25.63 -17.30
N GLY A 472 1.67 -25.12 -16.89
CA GLY A 472 0.79 -25.82 -15.94
C GLY A 472 -0.39 -24.97 -15.49
N VAL A 473 -1.25 -25.56 -14.64
CA VAL A 473 -2.32 -24.83 -13.94
C VAL A 473 -1.78 -24.23 -12.62
N PRO A 474 -2.42 -23.20 -12.03
CA PRO A 474 -1.91 -22.56 -10.82
C PRO A 474 -1.57 -23.55 -9.68
N GLY A 475 -0.28 -23.71 -9.39
CA GLY A 475 0.22 -24.61 -8.32
C GLY A 475 0.48 -26.05 -8.73
N ARG A 476 0.24 -26.43 -9.99
CA ARG A 476 0.53 -27.77 -10.52
C ARG A 476 1.50 -27.65 -11.70
N PHE A 477 2.57 -28.44 -11.63
CA PHE A 477 3.52 -28.58 -12.72
C PHE A 477 3.01 -29.63 -13.73
N LEU A 478 3.03 -29.31 -15.02
CA LEU A 478 2.68 -30.26 -16.09
C LEU A 478 3.87 -30.58 -17.01
N GLY A 479 4.74 -29.60 -17.25
CA GLY A 479 5.99 -29.80 -17.99
C GLY A 479 6.83 -28.54 -18.09
N TRP A 480 8.09 -28.70 -18.49
CA TRP A 480 8.99 -27.58 -18.75
C TRP A 480 8.67 -26.93 -20.10
N GLU A 481 8.81 -25.59 -20.18
CA GLU A 481 8.70 -24.90 -21.48
C GLU A 481 9.87 -25.25 -22.40
N ASN A 482 11.06 -25.40 -21.81
CA ASN A 482 12.26 -25.87 -22.51
C ASN A 482 12.48 -27.36 -22.22
N ALA A 483 12.58 -28.17 -23.27
CA ALA A 483 12.78 -29.62 -23.14
C ALA A 483 14.11 -29.98 -22.42
N ASP A 484 15.13 -29.12 -22.54
CA ASP A 484 16.45 -29.27 -21.92
C ASP A 484 16.57 -28.52 -20.59
N ALA A 485 15.53 -28.51 -19.75
CA ALA A 485 15.52 -27.85 -18.43
C ALA A 485 16.45 -28.52 -17.41
N ALA A 486 17.70 -28.80 -17.80
CA ALA A 486 18.76 -29.28 -16.95
C ALA A 486 19.06 -28.23 -15.87
N PRO A 487 19.38 -28.66 -14.63
CA PRO A 487 19.73 -27.74 -13.56
C PRO A 487 20.97 -26.91 -13.94
N ARG A 488 20.80 -25.59 -14.08
CA ARG A 488 21.91 -24.64 -14.28
C ARG A 488 22.27 -24.01 -12.95
N THR A 489 23.54 -24.03 -12.55
CA THR A 489 23.99 -23.40 -11.30
C THR A 489 23.95 -21.87 -11.43
N ALA A 490 23.40 -21.19 -10.42
CA ALA A 490 23.42 -19.74 -10.33
C ALA A 490 24.82 -19.22 -9.93
N SER A 491 25.17 -18.02 -10.39
CA SER A 491 26.42 -17.38 -9.98
C SER A 491 26.41 -17.03 -8.48
N ASP A 492 27.59 -16.91 -7.88
CA ASP A 492 27.71 -16.59 -6.44
C ASP A 492 26.96 -15.32 -6.02
N PRO A 493 27.00 -14.19 -6.77
CA PRO A 493 26.23 -13.00 -6.44
C PRO A 493 24.72 -13.28 -6.38
N ILE A 494 24.19 -14.02 -7.36
CA ILE A 494 22.76 -14.38 -7.44
C ILE A 494 22.39 -15.26 -6.25
N ALA A 495 23.15 -16.34 -6.04
CA ALA A 495 22.88 -17.28 -4.96
C ALA A 495 22.96 -16.61 -3.58
N ALA A 496 23.88 -15.67 -3.37
CA ALA A 496 23.98 -14.90 -2.13
C ALA A 496 22.78 -13.97 -1.90
N MET A 497 22.37 -13.22 -2.93
CA MET A 497 21.18 -12.37 -2.86
C MET A 497 19.91 -13.19 -2.60
N ASP A 498 19.74 -14.31 -3.29
CA ASP A 498 18.55 -15.15 -3.19
C ASP A 498 18.48 -15.88 -1.84
N ARG A 499 19.61 -16.32 -1.28
CA ARG A 499 19.66 -16.85 0.10
C ARG A 499 19.21 -15.80 1.12
N ARG A 500 19.63 -14.55 0.98
CA ARG A 500 19.20 -13.43 1.85
C ARG A 500 17.71 -13.15 1.68
N THR A 501 17.21 -13.14 0.45
CA THR A 501 15.77 -13.00 0.16
C THR A 501 14.96 -14.14 0.77
N TRP A 502 15.45 -15.38 0.70
CA TRP A 502 14.83 -16.52 1.36
C TRP A 502 14.84 -16.40 2.89
N GLN A 503 15.98 -16.02 3.47
CA GLN A 503 16.11 -15.74 4.91
C GLN A 503 15.11 -14.68 5.38
N ALA A 504 14.90 -13.63 4.58
CA ALA A 504 13.92 -12.58 4.86
C ALA A 504 12.49 -13.15 4.97
N LEU A 505 12.12 -14.07 4.07
CA LEU A 505 10.78 -14.66 4.00
C LEU A 505 10.53 -15.69 5.11
N THR A 506 11.52 -16.52 5.44
CA THR A 506 11.35 -17.62 6.41
C THR A 506 11.64 -17.19 7.84
N MET A 507 12.64 -16.31 8.04
CA MET A 507 13.09 -15.92 9.38
C MET A 507 12.62 -14.51 9.79
N GLY A 508 12.13 -13.68 8.86
CA GLY A 508 11.71 -12.30 9.13
C GLY A 508 12.85 -11.29 9.24
N TYR A 509 14.09 -11.68 8.92
CA TYR A 509 15.27 -10.83 8.95
C TYR A 509 16.31 -11.25 7.92
N VAL A 510 17.27 -10.36 7.66
CA VAL A 510 18.44 -10.63 6.81
C VAL A 510 19.72 -10.29 7.55
N GLU A 511 20.70 -11.17 7.46
CA GLU A 511 22.07 -10.92 7.92
C GLU A 511 22.86 -10.21 6.82
N LEU A 512 23.20 -8.95 7.08
CA LEU A 512 24.13 -8.17 6.27
C LEU A 512 25.45 -7.98 7.03
N PRO A 513 26.58 -7.73 6.34
CA PRO A 513 27.90 -7.68 6.96
C PRO A 513 28.03 -6.72 8.17
N ARG A 514 27.26 -5.63 8.22
CA ARG A 514 27.27 -4.71 9.38
C ARG A 514 26.32 -5.05 10.50
N ARG A 515 25.12 -5.49 10.13
CA ARG A 515 24.02 -5.65 11.08
C ARG A 515 22.92 -6.48 10.47
N ARG A 516 22.19 -7.15 11.35
CA ARG A 516 20.90 -7.73 11.03
C ARG A 516 19.88 -6.64 10.73
N ILE A 517 19.11 -6.81 9.66
CA ILE A 517 18.01 -5.92 9.28
C ILE A 517 16.68 -6.67 9.22
N HIS A 518 15.58 -5.96 9.42
CA HIS A 518 14.23 -6.52 9.28
C HIS A 518 13.91 -6.87 7.81
N ALA A 519 13.15 -7.93 7.57
CA ALA A 519 12.77 -8.38 6.23
C ALA A 519 12.13 -7.27 5.37
N GLY A 520 11.22 -6.48 5.94
CA GLY A 520 10.60 -5.37 5.23
C GLY A 520 11.56 -4.26 4.79
N LEU A 521 12.69 -4.09 5.48
CA LEU A 521 13.75 -3.17 5.03
C LEU A 521 14.53 -3.77 3.86
N TRP A 522 14.82 -5.09 3.91
CA TRP A 522 15.50 -5.80 2.82
C TRP A 522 14.73 -5.68 1.49
N PHE A 523 13.43 -5.96 1.49
CA PHE A 523 12.64 -5.86 0.26
C PHE A 523 12.56 -4.43 -0.29
N ARG A 524 12.51 -3.41 0.57
CA ARG A 524 12.58 -2.01 0.12
C ARG A 524 13.94 -1.65 -0.43
N LEU A 525 15.04 -2.15 0.16
CA LEU A 525 16.39 -1.96 -0.36
C LEU A 525 16.56 -2.60 -1.74
N LEU A 526 16.11 -3.83 -1.91
CA LEU A 526 16.18 -4.52 -3.19
C LEU A 526 15.32 -3.81 -4.26
N ARG A 527 14.10 -3.40 -3.90
CA ARG A 527 13.22 -2.64 -4.82
C ARG A 527 13.81 -1.28 -5.19
N THR A 528 14.42 -0.61 -4.22
CA THR A 528 15.14 0.66 -4.42
C THR A 528 16.28 0.49 -5.40
N LEU A 529 17.11 -0.54 -5.20
CA LEU A 529 18.26 -0.84 -6.05
C LEU A 529 17.83 -1.09 -7.50
N LEU A 530 16.75 -1.86 -7.70
CA LEU A 530 16.17 -2.09 -9.02
C LEU A 530 15.74 -0.77 -9.69
N ASP A 531 15.10 0.14 -8.97
CA ASP A 531 14.72 1.44 -9.54
C ASP A 531 15.91 2.35 -9.84
N GLU A 532 16.95 2.33 -9.02
CA GLU A 532 18.19 3.06 -9.28
C GLU A 532 18.89 2.53 -10.53
N LEU A 533 18.97 1.20 -10.69
CA LEU A 533 19.51 0.56 -11.91
C LEU A 533 18.68 0.88 -13.16
N ASN A 534 17.38 1.16 -13.02
CA ASN A 534 16.51 1.59 -14.12
C ASN A 534 16.60 3.11 -14.43
N THR A 535 17.44 3.85 -13.71
CA THR A 535 17.58 5.30 -13.90
C THR A 535 18.44 5.60 -15.14
N PRO A 536 18.01 6.48 -16.06
CA PRO A 536 18.83 6.84 -17.22
C PRO A 536 20.12 7.55 -16.78
N LEU A 537 21.24 7.24 -17.44
CA LEU A 537 22.56 7.80 -17.10
C LEU A 537 22.59 9.33 -17.13
N SER A 538 21.81 9.97 -18.02
CA SER A 538 21.67 11.42 -18.09
C SER A 538 21.14 12.05 -16.79
N ALA A 539 20.40 11.30 -15.97
CA ALA A 539 19.89 11.74 -14.68
C ALA A 539 20.82 11.38 -13.50
N CYS A 540 21.89 10.60 -13.73
CA CYS A 540 22.77 10.09 -12.67
C CYS A 540 23.92 11.06 -12.31
N GLY A 541 24.25 11.98 -13.22
CA GLY A 541 25.38 12.90 -13.04
C GLY A 541 26.69 12.16 -12.78
N THR A 542 27.43 12.58 -11.75
CA THR A 542 28.69 11.97 -11.31
C THR A 542 28.60 10.49 -10.90
N CYS A 543 27.40 9.98 -10.57
CA CYS A 543 27.20 8.59 -10.17
C CYS A 543 26.98 7.63 -11.36
N ALA A 544 26.96 8.15 -12.59
CA ALA A 544 26.74 7.34 -13.80
C ALA A 544 27.80 6.24 -14.01
N GLY A 545 29.02 6.45 -13.48
CA GLY A 545 30.11 5.46 -13.55
C GLY A 545 29.77 4.15 -12.83
N TYR A 546 29.17 4.23 -11.63
CA TYR A 546 28.79 3.04 -10.87
C TYR A 546 27.74 2.19 -11.60
N LEU A 547 26.73 2.83 -12.19
CA LEU A 547 25.71 2.10 -12.95
C LEU A 547 26.31 1.43 -14.18
N ARG A 548 27.19 2.11 -14.92
CA ARG A 548 27.90 1.52 -16.07
C ARG A 548 28.68 0.29 -15.67
N GLN A 549 29.49 0.41 -14.62
CA GLN A 549 30.30 -0.70 -14.11
C GLN A 549 29.44 -1.90 -13.69
N VAL A 550 28.29 -1.69 -13.03
CA VAL A 550 27.36 -2.77 -12.67
C VAL A 550 26.83 -3.48 -13.92
N TRP A 551 26.32 -2.73 -14.90
CA TRP A 551 25.75 -3.29 -16.13
C TRP A 551 26.80 -4.01 -16.99
N GLU A 552 28.00 -3.44 -17.09
CA GLU A 552 29.15 -4.07 -17.76
C GLU A 552 29.57 -5.37 -17.06
N SER A 553 29.60 -5.40 -15.72
CA SER A 553 29.99 -6.58 -14.94
C SER A 553 29.02 -7.75 -15.08
N CYS A 554 27.71 -7.48 -15.30
CA CYS A 554 26.74 -8.53 -15.58
C CYS A 554 26.58 -8.86 -17.07
N GLY A 555 27.33 -8.19 -17.97
CA GLY A 555 27.30 -8.46 -19.41
C GLY A 555 26.01 -8.06 -20.12
N HIS A 556 25.17 -7.22 -19.50
CA HIS A 556 23.89 -6.78 -20.08
C HIS A 556 23.95 -5.31 -20.51
N PRO A 557 23.22 -4.91 -21.57
CA PRO A 557 23.12 -3.51 -21.94
C PRO A 557 22.51 -2.68 -20.81
N LEU A 558 22.86 -1.39 -20.74
CA LEU A 558 22.30 -0.46 -19.75
C LEU A 558 20.78 -0.54 -19.68
N ARG A 559 20.25 -0.64 -18.45
CA ARG A 559 18.82 -0.83 -18.17
C ARG A 559 18.22 -2.04 -18.89
N ALA A 560 19.00 -3.08 -19.14
CA ALA A 560 18.56 -4.26 -19.90
C ALA A 560 17.98 -3.89 -21.30
N GLY A 561 18.56 -2.87 -21.94
CA GLY A 561 18.16 -2.41 -23.28
C GLY A 561 16.88 -1.57 -23.33
N GLN A 562 16.30 -1.21 -22.18
CA GLN A 562 15.10 -0.40 -22.13
C GLN A 562 15.37 1.04 -22.59
N SER A 563 14.45 1.60 -23.37
CA SER A 563 14.45 3.02 -23.78
C SER A 563 13.63 3.89 -22.83
N LEU A 564 12.43 3.42 -22.46
CA LEU A 564 11.48 4.08 -21.57
C LEU A 564 11.49 3.45 -20.18
N TRP A 565 11.34 4.28 -19.15
CA TRP A 565 11.18 3.79 -17.78
C TRP A 565 9.79 3.18 -17.58
N ARG A 566 9.75 2.03 -16.92
CA ARG A 566 8.53 1.34 -16.48
C ARG A 566 8.76 0.74 -15.09
N PRO A 567 7.71 0.57 -14.26
CA PRO A 567 7.82 -0.16 -12.99
C PRO A 567 8.33 -1.57 -13.22
N TYR A 568 9.17 -2.03 -12.31
CA TYR A 568 9.78 -3.36 -12.34
C TYR A 568 8.76 -4.49 -12.55
N GLU A 569 7.58 -4.36 -11.92
CA GLU A 569 6.48 -5.32 -11.96
C GLU A 569 5.82 -5.45 -13.34
N THR A 570 5.96 -4.42 -14.19
CA THR A 570 5.38 -4.35 -15.55
C THR A 570 6.39 -4.68 -16.65
N LEU A 571 7.64 -4.98 -16.27
CA LEU A 571 8.69 -5.30 -17.24
C LEU A 571 8.47 -6.67 -17.86
N ASN A 572 8.93 -6.81 -19.10
CA ASN A 572 8.97 -8.10 -19.80
C ASN A 572 9.80 -9.11 -18.98
N PRO A 573 9.44 -10.41 -19.00
CA PRO A 573 10.11 -11.43 -18.19
C PRO A 573 11.64 -11.44 -18.34
N ALA A 574 12.17 -11.41 -19.56
CA ALA A 574 13.61 -11.40 -19.81
C ALA A 574 14.32 -10.18 -19.19
N VAL A 575 13.76 -8.98 -19.37
CA VAL A 575 14.28 -7.73 -18.82
C VAL A 575 14.27 -7.77 -17.28
N ARG A 576 13.22 -8.35 -16.70
CA ARG A 576 13.07 -8.50 -15.25
C ARG A 576 14.16 -9.38 -14.65
N LEU A 577 14.50 -10.49 -15.31
CA LEU A 577 15.60 -11.37 -14.89
C LEU A 577 16.95 -10.64 -14.93
N GLN A 578 17.25 -9.95 -16.04
CA GLN A 578 18.49 -9.18 -16.19
C GLN A 578 18.62 -8.07 -15.14
N MET A 579 17.50 -7.44 -14.74
CA MET A 579 17.51 -6.44 -13.68
C MET A 579 17.82 -7.02 -12.30
N LEU A 580 17.31 -8.21 -11.96
CA LEU A 580 17.69 -8.90 -10.72
C LEU A 580 19.15 -9.33 -10.72
N GLU A 581 19.66 -9.77 -11.86
CA GLU A 581 21.07 -10.13 -12.01
C GLU A 581 21.96 -8.89 -11.80
N ALA A 582 21.60 -7.75 -12.40
CA ALA A 582 22.29 -6.49 -12.16
C ALA A 582 22.22 -6.05 -10.68
N ALA A 583 21.08 -6.27 -9.99
CA ALA A 583 20.97 -6.00 -8.56
C ALA A 583 21.87 -6.91 -7.71
N ALA A 584 21.94 -8.21 -8.02
CA ALA A 584 22.83 -9.15 -7.35
C ALA A 584 24.30 -8.75 -7.54
N THR A 585 24.69 -8.41 -8.77
CA THR A 585 26.03 -7.93 -9.12
C THR A 585 26.36 -6.62 -8.40
N ALA A 586 25.42 -5.67 -8.34
CA ALA A 586 25.62 -4.42 -7.60
C ALA A 586 25.87 -4.66 -6.11
N ILE A 587 25.08 -5.52 -5.46
CA ILE A 587 25.28 -5.88 -4.05
C ILE A 587 26.68 -6.47 -3.85
N ASN A 588 27.08 -7.42 -4.71
CA ASN A 588 28.41 -8.03 -4.64
C ASN A 588 29.55 -7.01 -4.79
N LEU A 589 29.48 -6.12 -5.80
CA LEU A 589 30.49 -5.08 -6.02
C LEU A 589 30.61 -4.09 -4.84
N ILE A 590 29.50 -3.80 -4.15
CA ILE A 590 29.51 -2.97 -2.93
C ILE A 590 30.14 -3.73 -1.75
N GLU A 591 29.85 -5.02 -1.60
CA GLU A 591 30.38 -5.87 -0.53
C GLU A 591 31.90 -6.02 -0.63
N VAL A 592 32.42 -6.31 -1.84
CA VAL A 592 33.86 -6.46 -2.11
C VAL A 592 34.62 -5.12 -2.22
N ARG A 593 33.89 -4.00 -2.19
CA ARG A 593 34.40 -2.61 -2.28
C ARG A 593 34.96 -2.17 -3.63
N ASP A 594 34.67 -2.91 -4.71
CA ASP A 594 34.96 -2.48 -6.08
C ASP A 594 34.20 -1.20 -6.46
N ILE A 595 33.01 -1.00 -5.86
CA ILE A 595 32.30 0.28 -5.92
C ILE A 595 31.99 0.81 -4.52
N SER A 596 32.07 2.14 -4.39
CA SER A 596 31.72 2.86 -3.16
C SER A 596 30.68 3.93 -3.45
N PRO A 597 29.42 3.53 -3.70
CA PRO A 597 28.37 4.47 -4.07
C PRO A 597 27.99 5.40 -2.90
N PRO A 598 27.53 6.62 -3.19
CA PRO A 598 27.23 7.63 -2.17
C PRO A 598 25.88 7.42 -1.46
N GLY A 599 25.10 6.38 -1.80
CA GLY A 599 23.79 6.16 -1.20
C GLY A 599 23.88 5.88 0.30
N GLU A 600 22.91 6.39 1.05
CA GLU A 600 22.93 6.31 2.51
C GLU A 600 22.97 4.86 3.03
N GLN A 601 22.28 3.96 2.33
CA GLN A 601 22.15 2.55 2.71
C GLN A 601 23.20 1.65 2.06
N ALA A 602 24.05 2.14 1.16
CA ALA A 602 25.20 1.39 0.63
C ALA A 602 26.09 0.83 1.74
N LYS A 603 26.21 1.59 2.83
CA LYS A 603 26.99 1.25 4.01
C LYS A 603 26.53 -0.04 4.70
N LEU A 604 25.30 -0.52 4.48
CA LEU A 604 24.80 -1.75 5.11
C LEU A 604 25.51 -3.00 4.58
N PHE A 605 25.99 -2.95 3.34
CA PHE A 605 26.68 -4.04 2.64
C PHE A 605 28.19 -4.07 2.94
N TRP A 606 28.71 -3.05 3.60
CA TRP A 606 30.13 -2.95 3.92
C TRP A 606 30.48 -3.79 5.14
N SER A 607 31.59 -4.53 5.13
CA SER A 607 32.11 -5.16 6.36
C SER A 607 32.27 -4.13 7.49
N GLU A 608 32.05 -4.53 8.74
CA GLU A 608 32.33 -3.66 9.89
C GLU A 608 33.81 -3.22 9.87
N PRO A 609 34.11 -1.92 10.07
CA PRO A 609 35.47 -1.53 10.38
C PRO A 609 35.83 -2.21 11.71
N GLN A 610 36.91 -2.99 11.75
CA GLN A 610 37.38 -3.59 13.00
C GLN A 610 37.71 -2.48 14.00
N THR A 611 36.77 -2.11 14.86
CA THR A 611 37.03 -1.26 16.01
C THR A 611 37.59 -2.14 17.09
N GLY A 612 38.93 -2.17 17.21
CA GLY A 612 39.58 -2.64 18.42
C GLY A 612 38.95 -1.93 19.62
N PHE A 613 38.64 -2.70 20.66
CA PHE A 613 38.14 -2.20 21.95
C PHE A 613 39.00 -1.01 22.40
N THR A 614 38.41 0.18 22.48
CA THR A 614 39.04 1.34 23.15
C THR A 614 38.22 1.67 24.39
N SER A 615 38.86 1.56 25.54
CA SER A 615 38.36 1.99 26.85
C SER A 615 37.84 3.43 26.78
N GLY A 616 36.63 3.65 27.31
CA GLY A 616 35.81 4.86 27.17
C GLY A 616 36.41 6.19 27.66
N LEU A 617 37.43 6.66 26.95
CA LEU A 617 37.78 8.07 26.82
C LEU A 617 37.32 8.52 25.43
N PRO A 618 36.85 9.76 25.24
CA PRO A 618 36.44 10.24 23.93
C PRO A 618 37.70 10.39 23.05
N THR A 619 38.05 9.32 22.36
CA THR A 619 38.99 9.35 21.25
C THR A 619 38.33 10.16 20.15
N LYS A 620 38.83 11.38 19.93
CA LYS A 620 38.62 12.10 18.67
C LYS A 620 39.04 11.14 17.56
N ALA A 621 38.07 10.57 16.85
CA ALA A 621 38.35 9.90 15.60
C ALA A 621 39.14 10.88 14.72
N PRO A 622 40.23 10.46 14.06
CA PRO A 622 40.90 11.32 13.10
C PRO A 622 39.83 11.71 12.07
N LYS A 623 39.62 13.02 11.87
CA LYS A 623 38.96 13.46 10.64
C LYS A 623 39.75 12.80 9.50
N PRO A 624 39.12 12.10 8.54
CA PRO A 624 39.84 11.76 7.32
C PRO A 624 40.44 13.08 6.83
N GLU A 625 41.76 13.11 6.66
CA GLU A 625 42.45 14.30 6.19
C GLU A 625 41.69 14.81 4.96
N PRO A 626 41.44 16.12 4.86
CA PRO A 626 40.85 16.66 3.65
C PRO A 626 41.79 16.26 2.53
N ILE A 627 41.38 15.29 1.69
CA ILE A 627 42.10 14.97 0.47
C ILE A 627 42.11 16.30 -0.28
N ASN A 628 43.27 16.94 -0.29
CA ASN A 628 43.43 18.23 -0.90
C ASN A 628 43.40 17.95 -2.40
N HIS A 629 42.20 17.94 -2.98
CA HIS A 629 41.96 17.71 -4.39
C HIS A 629 42.84 18.64 -5.25
N TRP A 630 43.24 19.77 -4.68
CA TRP A 630 44.21 20.69 -5.25
C TRP A 630 45.64 20.15 -5.30
N GLN A 631 46.15 19.50 -4.26
CA GLN A 631 47.47 18.86 -4.34
C GLN A 631 47.49 17.70 -5.32
N ARG A 632 46.43 16.87 -5.37
CA ARG A 632 46.31 15.80 -6.38
C ARG A 632 46.17 16.33 -7.80
N ALA A 633 45.42 17.43 -7.99
CA ALA A 633 45.30 18.08 -9.29
C ALA A 633 46.63 18.70 -9.73
N VAL A 634 47.36 19.36 -8.82
CA VAL A 634 48.70 19.90 -9.09
C VAL A 634 49.67 18.77 -9.44
N GLN A 635 49.66 17.67 -8.67
CA GLN A 635 50.53 16.52 -8.93
C GLN A 635 50.21 15.86 -10.29
N ALA A 636 48.94 15.74 -10.66
CA ALA A 636 48.52 15.22 -11.97
C ALA A 636 48.88 16.17 -13.13
N ILE A 637 48.85 17.49 -12.89
CA ILE A 637 49.30 18.50 -13.86
C ILE A 637 50.83 18.42 -14.03
N ASP A 638 51.59 18.30 -12.95
CA ASP A 638 53.05 18.17 -12.99
C ASP A 638 53.46 16.88 -13.71
N GLU A 639 52.79 15.76 -13.44
CA GLU A 639 52.98 14.49 -14.15
C GLU A 639 52.66 14.63 -15.65
N ALA A 640 51.55 15.30 -16.00
CA ALA A 640 51.17 15.54 -17.38
C ALA A 640 52.15 16.49 -18.11
N ILE A 641 52.76 17.46 -17.42
CA ILE A 641 53.83 18.31 -17.97
C ILE A 641 55.08 17.48 -18.24
N ILE A 642 55.49 16.61 -17.31
CA ILE A 642 56.64 15.70 -17.50
C ILE A 642 56.42 14.77 -18.70
N GLU A 643 55.21 14.23 -18.84
CA GLU A 643 54.82 13.37 -19.96
C GLU A 643 54.77 14.15 -21.29
N ALA A 644 54.24 15.36 -21.27
CA ALA A 644 54.15 16.24 -22.45
C ALA A 644 55.53 16.62 -23.03
N ARG A 645 56.61 16.58 -22.24
CA ARG A 645 57.98 16.77 -22.75
C ARG A 645 58.42 15.66 -23.71
N HIS A 646 57.83 14.48 -23.60
CA HIS A 646 58.24 13.29 -24.35
C HIS A 646 57.13 12.74 -25.27
N ASN A 647 55.87 13.14 -25.06
CA ASN A 647 54.71 12.67 -25.82
C ASN A 647 53.97 13.86 -26.51
N PRO A 648 53.93 13.90 -27.86
CA PRO A 648 53.28 14.99 -28.59
C PRO A 648 51.75 15.02 -28.41
N GLU A 649 51.09 13.90 -28.15
CA GLU A 649 49.62 13.86 -27.94
C GLU A 649 49.22 14.45 -26.59
N THR A 650 49.99 14.13 -25.54
CA THR A 650 49.81 14.68 -24.20
C THR A 650 50.12 16.19 -24.19
N ALA A 651 51.15 16.64 -24.91
CA ALA A 651 51.45 18.06 -25.09
C ALA A 651 50.29 18.84 -25.75
N ARG A 652 49.68 18.28 -26.80
CA ARG A 652 48.52 18.89 -27.48
C ARG A 652 47.28 18.92 -26.59
N SER A 653 47.04 17.87 -25.82
CA SER A 653 45.92 17.80 -24.87
C SER A 653 46.08 18.81 -23.72
N LEU A 654 47.30 18.97 -23.20
CA LEU A 654 47.62 19.96 -22.17
C LEU A 654 47.48 21.39 -22.71
N PHE A 655 47.92 21.61 -23.96
CA PHE A 655 47.77 22.90 -24.66
C PHE A 655 46.30 23.24 -24.96
N ALA A 656 45.48 22.27 -25.36
CA ALA A 656 44.03 22.44 -25.55
C ALA A 656 43.31 22.79 -24.24
N LEU A 657 43.73 22.18 -23.13
CA LEU A 657 43.21 22.50 -21.80
C LEU A 657 43.63 23.91 -21.35
N ALA A 658 44.89 24.29 -21.57
CA ALA A 658 45.42 25.60 -21.17
C ALA A 658 44.96 26.77 -22.07
N SER A 659 44.58 26.47 -23.32
CA SER A 659 44.00 27.45 -24.27
C SER A 659 42.50 27.64 -24.09
N TYR A 660 41.84 26.88 -23.21
CA TYR A 660 40.40 26.99 -22.97
C TYR A 660 40.02 28.41 -22.49
N GLY A 661 39.20 29.10 -23.28
CA GLY A 661 38.76 30.47 -23.00
C GLY A 661 39.65 31.58 -23.57
N ARG A 662 40.79 31.25 -24.21
CA ARG A 662 41.65 32.19 -24.93
C ARG A 662 41.51 31.97 -26.43
N ARG A 663 41.18 33.01 -27.18
CA ARG A 663 40.96 32.94 -28.65
C ARG A 663 41.75 33.99 -29.43
N ASP A 664 42.47 34.86 -28.75
CA ASP A 664 43.30 35.86 -29.40
C ASP A 664 44.67 35.26 -29.78
N PRO A 665 45.16 35.50 -31.00
CA PRO A 665 46.42 34.92 -31.50
C PRO A 665 47.62 35.27 -30.62
N ALA A 666 47.65 36.49 -30.06
CA ALA A 666 48.72 36.96 -29.18
C ALA A 666 48.80 36.16 -27.87
N SER A 667 47.67 35.86 -27.22
CA SER A 667 47.68 35.03 -26.00
C SER A 667 48.02 33.57 -26.25
N LEU A 668 47.69 33.03 -27.44
CA LEU A 668 48.08 31.67 -27.83
C LEU A 668 49.59 31.57 -28.09
N GLU A 669 50.18 32.60 -28.69
CA GLU A 669 51.62 32.68 -28.92
C GLU A 669 52.40 32.87 -27.62
N GLN A 670 51.86 33.68 -26.70
CA GLN A 670 52.40 33.79 -25.34
C GLN A 670 52.30 32.46 -24.56
N LEU A 671 51.21 31.70 -24.72
CA LEU A 671 51.05 30.38 -24.12
C LEU A 671 52.05 29.35 -24.69
N ARG A 672 52.31 29.39 -26.00
CA ARG A 672 53.34 28.55 -26.64
C ARG A 672 54.74 28.88 -26.10
N ALA A 673 55.03 30.15 -25.86
CA ALA A 673 56.30 30.57 -25.22
C ALA A 673 56.43 30.00 -23.79
N THR A 674 55.37 30.04 -22.98
CA THR A 674 55.37 29.44 -21.63
C THR A 674 55.55 27.92 -21.66
N PHE A 675 54.99 27.21 -22.65
CA PHE A 675 55.20 25.77 -22.80
C PHE A 675 56.64 25.42 -23.20
N ALA A 676 57.27 26.28 -24.01
CA ALA A 676 58.69 26.13 -24.36
C ALA A 676 59.60 26.39 -23.15
N GLU A 677 59.27 27.36 -22.28
CA GLU A 677 59.98 27.61 -21.02
C GLU A 677 59.89 26.42 -20.05
N GLU A 678 58.77 25.71 -20.05
CA GLU A 678 58.55 24.48 -19.25
C GLU A 678 59.17 23.21 -19.88
N GLY A 679 59.96 23.35 -20.96
CA GLY A 679 60.73 22.28 -21.57
C GLY A 679 59.95 21.36 -22.52
N ILE A 680 58.75 21.75 -22.95
CA ILE A 680 57.99 21.02 -23.97
C ILE A 680 58.48 21.45 -25.37
N PRO A 681 58.89 20.51 -26.25
CA PRO A 681 59.41 20.86 -27.57
C PRO A 681 58.42 21.70 -28.40
N PRO A 682 58.83 22.86 -28.94
CA PRO A 682 57.95 23.73 -29.72
C PRO A 682 57.44 23.07 -31.01
N GLU A 683 58.16 22.06 -31.51
CA GLU A 683 57.82 21.21 -32.64
C GLU A 683 56.50 20.45 -32.45
N PHE A 684 56.10 20.17 -31.20
CA PHE A 684 54.85 19.45 -30.91
C PHE A 684 53.60 20.32 -31.08
N LEU A 685 53.77 21.65 -31.04
CA LEU A 685 52.70 22.65 -30.99
C LEU A 685 52.72 23.66 -32.16
N SER A 686 53.74 23.63 -33.02
CA SER A 686 53.97 24.61 -34.10
C SER A 686 52.89 24.63 -35.19
N HIS A 687 52.14 23.53 -35.35
CA HIS A 687 51.07 23.40 -36.36
C HIS A 687 49.69 23.08 -35.76
N TYR A 688 49.54 23.18 -34.43
CA TYR A 688 48.29 22.85 -33.75
C TYR A 688 47.49 24.13 -33.45
N GLU A 689 46.33 24.26 -34.09
CA GLU A 689 45.29 25.23 -33.76
C GLU A 689 44.16 24.51 -33.02
N PRO A 690 43.74 24.98 -31.83
CA PRO A 690 42.67 24.35 -31.07
C PRO A 690 41.31 24.64 -31.70
N ASP A 691 40.83 23.75 -32.56
CA ASP A 691 39.46 23.78 -33.08
C ASP A 691 38.47 23.11 -32.12
N GLU A 692 37.46 23.88 -31.72
CA GLU A 692 36.25 23.55 -30.94
C GLU A 692 36.37 23.23 -29.42
N PRO A 693 35.35 23.62 -28.61
CA PRO A 693 35.40 23.47 -27.16
C PRO A 693 35.20 22.01 -26.76
N PHE A 694 36.11 21.46 -25.95
CA PHE A 694 35.98 20.23 -25.14
C PHE A 694 34.77 19.35 -25.49
N ALA A 695 34.84 18.65 -26.62
CA ALA A 695 34.03 17.46 -26.83
C ALA A 695 34.68 16.35 -26.02
N CYS A 696 34.01 15.87 -24.98
CA CYS A 696 34.35 14.60 -24.35
C CYS A 696 34.57 13.55 -25.44
N LEU A 697 35.75 12.92 -25.45
CA LEU A 697 36.09 11.82 -26.34
C LEU A 697 34.90 10.84 -26.49
N ARG A 698 34.26 10.87 -27.67
CA ARG A 698 33.50 9.73 -28.18
C ARG A 698 34.54 8.68 -28.56
N GLN A 699 34.80 7.70 -27.69
CA GLN A 699 35.32 6.42 -28.16
C GLN A 699 34.16 5.63 -28.78
N ASN A 700 33.86 5.96 -30.04
CA ASN A 700 33.30 5.03 -31.00
C ASN A 700 34.36 4.89 -32.11
N TYR A 701 35.19 3.85 -32.03
CA TYR A 701 35.78 3.26 -33.23
C TYR A 701 35.15 1.88 -33.39
N GLY A 702 34.10 1.83 -34.22
CA GLY A 702 33.76 0.62 -34.92
C GLY A 702 34.80 0.41 -36.01
N LEU A 703 35.55 -0.68 -35.94
CA LEU A 703 36.13 -1.31 -37.11
C LEU A 703 35.08 -2.30 -37.63
N SER A 704 34.36 -1.86 -38.66
CA SER A 704 33.90 -2.76 -39.71
C SER A 704 35.11 -3.06 -40.56
N ASP A 705 35.55 -4.32 -40.62
CA ASP A 705 35.90 -4.97 -41.88
C ASP A 705 35.99 -6.49 -41.70
N LYS A 706 35.16 -7.19 -42.47
CA LYS A 706 35.37 -8.51 -43.08
C LYS A 706 36.16 -9.55 -42.26
N PHE A 707 35.45 -10.52 -41.67
CA PHE A 707 35.48 -11.97 -42.00
C PHE A 707 34.50 -12.71 -41.08
#